data_AF-A0A7L3CNU0-F1
#
_entry.id   AF-A0A7L3CNU0-F1
#
_cell.length_a   1.000
_cell.length_b   1.000
_cell.length_c   1.000
_cell.angle_alpha   90.00
_cell.angle_beta   90.00
_cell.angle_gamma   90.00
#
_symmetry.space_group_name_H-M   'P 1'
#
loop_
_entity.id
_entity.type
_entity.pdbx_description
1 polymer ?
#
loop_
_entity_poly.entity_id
_entity_poly.type
_entity_poly.pdbx_seq_one_letter_code
_entity_poly.pdbx_strand_id
1 'polypeptide(L)'
;QLDIDYCEPNPCQNGAQCFNLAMDYFCNCPEDYEGKNCSHLKDHCRTTPCEVIDSCTVAVASNSTPEGVRYISSNVCGPHGKCKSQAGGKFTCECNKGFTGTYCHENINDCESNPCKNGGTCIDGINSYKCICSDGWEGTYCETNINDCSKNPCHNGGTCRDLVNDFFCECKNGWKGKTCHSRDSQCDEATCNNGGTCYDEGDTFKCMCPAGWEGATCNIARNSSCLPNPCHNGGTCVVSGDSFTCVCKEGWEGPTCTQNTNDCSPHPCYNSGTCVDGDNWYRCECAPGFAGPDCRININECQSSPCAFGATCVDEINGYRCICPPGRSGPGCQEVTGRPCITSVRVMPDGAKWDDDCNTCQCLNGKVTCSKVWCGPRPCVIHAKGHNECPAGHACVPVKEDHCFTHPCAAVGECWPSNQQPVKTKCNSDSYYQDNCANITFTFNKEMMAPGLTTEHICSELRNLNILKNVSVEYSIYITCEPSHLANNEIHVAISAEDIGEDENPIKDITDKIIDLVSKRDGNNTLIAAVAEVRVQRRPVKNKTDFLVPLLSSVLTVAWICCLVTVFYWCIRKRRKQSSHTHTASDDNTTNNVREQLNQIKNPIEKHSANTVPIKDYENKNSKIAKIRTHNSEVEEDDMDKHQQKARFAKQPAYTLVDRDEKPPNSTPTKHPNWTNKQDNRDLESAQSLNRMEYIV
;
A
#
# COMPACT_ATOMS: atom_id res chain seq x y z
N GLN A 1 20.91 36.70 57.54
CA GLN A 1 20.72 36.21 56.16
C GLN A 1 19.33 36.70 55.77
N LEU A 2 19.21 37.47 54.68
CA LEU A 2 17.90 38.00 54.28
C LEU A 2 17.07 36.83 53.74
N ASP A 3 15.84 36.67 54.24
CA ASP A 3 14.84 35.85 53.54
C ASP A 3 14.53 36.55 52.22
N ILE A 4 15.08 36.01 51.14
CA ILE A 4 14.75 36.42 49.78
C ILE A 4 13.44 35.71 49.43
N ASP A 5 12.41 36.46 49.08
CA ASP A 5 11.18 35.85 48.56
C ASP A 5 11.35 35.57 47.06
N TYR A 6 11.60 34.31 46.71
CA TYR A 6 11.75 33.88 45.33
C TYR A 6 10.41 33.91 44.55
N CYS A 7 9.30 34.27 45.20
CA CYS A 7 8.00 34.54 44.58
C CYS A 7 7.72 36.03 44.32
N GLU A 8 8.65 36.96 44.62
CA GLU A 8 8.53 38.38 44.22
C GLU A 8 9.73 38.87 43.36
N PRO A 9 9.53 39.22 42.08
CA PRO A 9 8.29 39.12 41.30
C PRO A 9 7.90 37.66 41.03
N ASN A 10 6.60 37.37 40.92
CA ASN A 10 6.09 36.00 40.74
C ASN A 10 6.68 35.35 39.47
N PRO A 11 7.52 34.30 39.58
CA PRO A 11 8.13 33.65 38.44
C PRO A 11 7.16 32.69 37.71
N CYS A 12 6.04 32.33 38.34
CA CYS A 12 5.12 31.32 37.83
C CYS A 12 4.17 31.89 36.77
N GLN A 13 4.09 31.21 35.62
CA GLN A 13 3.25 31.58 34.48
C GLN A 13 1.90 30.84 34.48
N ASN A 14 1.02 31.20 33.54
CA ASN A 14 -0.23 30.50 33.24
C ASN A 14 -1.18 30.30 34.44
N GLY A 15 -1.12 31.20 35.43
CA GLY A 15 -1.97 31.15 36.63
C GLY A 15 -1.52 30.16 37.71
N ALA A 16 -0.32 29.58 37.59
CA ALA A 16 0.25 28.71 38.60
C ALA A 16 0.52 29.44 39.94
N GLN A 17 0.31 28.74 41.06
CA GLN A 17 0.62 29.27 42.39
C GLN A 17 2.11 29.10 42.71
N CYS A 18 2.76 30.18 43.14
CA CYS A 18 4.14 30.16 43.63
C CYS A 18 4.21 29.79 45.12
N PHE A 19 5.18 28.94 45.47
CA PHE A 19 5.53 28.56 46.83
C PHE A 19 7.02 28.86 47.04
N ASN A 20 7.33 29.78 47.96
CA ASN A 20 8.70 30.15 48.28
C ASN A 20 9.40 29.04 49.08
N LEU A 21 10.65 28.73 48.75
CA LEU A 21 11.50 27.74 49.42
C LEU A 21 12.80 28.39 49.89
N ALA A 22 13.54 27.72 50.78
CA ALA A 22 14.69 28.31 51.46
C ALA A 22 15.83 28.84 50.56
N MET A 23 15.96 28.37 49.31
CA MET A 23 16.89 28.90 48.30
C MET A 23 16.35 28.83 46.85
N ASP A 24 15.04 28.64 46.67
CA ASP A 24 14.41 28.49 45.35
C ASP A 24 12.89 28.75 45.43
N TYR A 25 12.17 28.61 44.33
CA TYR A 25 10.71 28.60 44.30
C TYR A 25 10.15 27.29 43.71
N PHE A 26 8.89 27.00 44.00
CA PHE A 26 8.12 25.94 43.35
C PHE A 26 6.81 26.50 42.79
N CYS A 27 6.55 26.25 41.51
CA CYS A 27 5.28 26.59 40.87
C CYS A 27 4.37 25.36 40.81
N ASN A 28 3.19 25.44 41.42
CA ASN A 28 2.15 24.42 41.27
C ASN A 28 1.40 24.64 39.94
N CYS A 29 1.83 23.94 38.91
CA CYS A 29 1.29 24.10 37.56
C CYS A 29 -0.17 23.59 37.44
N PRO A 30 -1.03 24.27 36.66
CA PRO A 30 -2.30 23.71 36.19
C PRO A 30 -2.07 22.41 35.41
N GLU A 31 -3.10 21.56 35.27
CA GLU A 31 -2.97 20.23 34.62
C GLU A 31 -2.26 20.28 33.25
N ASP A 32 -2.53 21.33 32.48
CA ASP A 32 -2.07 21.53 31.09
C ASP A 32 -0.62 22.03 30.96
N TYR A 33 0.06 22.36 32.06
CA TYR A 33 1.39 23.00 32.03
C TYR A 33 2.44 22.26 32.87
N GLU A 34 3.69 22.38 32.48
CA GLU A 34 4.85 21.82 33.18
C GLU A 34 6.11 22.71 33.04
N GLY A 35 7.25 22.23 33.54
CA GLY A 35 8.48 23.02 33.69
C GLY A 35 8.53 23.82 34.99
N LYS A 36 9.70 24.37 35.32
CA LYS A 36 9.97 24.98 36.65
C LYS A 36 9.06 26.18 36.96
N ASN A 37 8.72 26.96 35.94
CA ASN A 37 7.87 28.16 36.01
C ASN A 37 6.48 27.96 35.37
N CYS A 38 6.10 26.72 35.01
CA CYS A 38 4.84 26.39 34.33
C CYS A 38 4.63 27.09 32.97
N SER A 39 5.70 27.46 32.28
CA SER A 39 5.65 28.08 30.94
C SER A 39 5.42 27.08 29.80
N HIS A 40 5.79 25.80 29.98
CA HIS A 40 5.68 24.78 28.94
C HIS A 40 4.30 24.15 28.96
N LEU A 41 3.66 23.98 27.79
CA LEU A 41 2.48 23.14 27.69
C LEU A 41 2.90 21.67 27.84
N LYS A 42 2.13 20.90 28.61
CA LYS A 42 2.45 19.52 28.95
C LYS A 42 2.20 18.56 27.79
N ASP A 43 3.17 17.71 27.48
CA ASP A 43 3.00 16.65 26.47
C ASP A 43 2.21 15.47 27.07
N HIS A 44 0.89 15.61 27.07
CA HIS A 44 -0.01 14.61 27.63
C HIS A 44 -0.03 13.29 26.85
N CYS A 45 0.38 13.30 25.59
CA CYS A 45 0.46 12.10 24.74
C CYS A 45 1.74 11.29 24.99
N ARG A 46 2.62 11.76 25.89
CA ARG A 46 3.81 11.05 26.38
C ARG A 46 3.54 10.03 27.47
N THR A 47 2.47 10.25 28.25
CA THR A 47 2.19 9.49 29.48
C THR A 47 0.78 8.90 29.52
N THR A 48 -0.15 9.42 28.71
CA THR A 48 -1.52 8.90 28.57
C THR A 48 -1.86 8.68 27.09
N PRO A 49 -2.69 7.68 26.75
CA PRO A 49 -3.20 7.52 25.39
C PRO A 49 -3.96 8.78 24.94
N CYS A 50 -3.65 9.23 23.74
CA CYS A 50 -4.33 10.33 23.07
C CYS A 50 -5.06 9.79 21.82
N GLU A 51 -6.25 10.32 21.56
CA GLU A 51 -6.99 10.07 20.31
C GLU A 51 -7.08 11.39 19.53
N VAL A 52 -6.75 11.39 18.24
CA VAL A 52 -6.93 12.59 17.41
C VAL A 52 -8.36 12.67 16.92
N ILE A 53 -8.99 13.82 17.21
CA ILE A 53 -10.34 14.14 16.75
C ILE A 53 -10.28 14.80 15.37
N ASP A 54 -9.37 15.78 15.22
CA ASP A 54 -9.02 16.40 13.95
C ASP A 54 -7.59 16.95 14.00
N SER A 55 -7.13 17.55 12.90
CA SER A 55 -5.75 18.06 12.77
C SER A 55 -5.36 19.13 13.81
N CYS A 56 -6.32 19.76 14.49
CA CYS A 56 -6.09 20.76 15.53
C CYS A 56 -6.44 20.31 16.94
N THR A 57 -7.09 19.15 17.12
CA THR A 57 -7.75 18.76 18.36
C THR A 57 -7.43 17.32 18.76
N VAL A 58 -6.90 17.16 19.97
CA VAL A 58 -6.55 15.88 20.57
C VAL A 58 -7.42 15.64 21.79
N ALA A 59 -8.04 14.47 21.87
CA ALA A 59 -8.73 13.97 23.05
C ALA A 59 -7.73 13.24 23.96
N VAL A 60 -7.82 13.50 25.26
CA VAL A 60 -6.89 12.97 26.27
C VAL A 60 -7.66 12.50 27.49
N ALA A 61 -7.25 11.37 28.07
CA ALA A 61 -7.79 10.91 29.34
C ALA A 61 -7.69 11.99 30.43
N SER A 62 -8.79 12.20 31.16
CA SER A 62 -8.90 13.20 32.24
C SER A 62 -9.78 12.69 33.37
N ASN A 63 -9.25 12.74 34.59
CA ASN A 63 -10.01 12.47 35.81
C ASN A 63 -10.81 13.70 36.31
N SER A 64 -10.58 14.88 35.71
CA SER A 64 -11.24 16.15 36.06
C SER A 64 -12.54 16.39 35.28
N THR A 65 -12.79 15.64 34.20
CA THR A 65 -14.01 15.71 33.38
C THR A 65 -14.99 14.57 33.66
N PRO A 66 -16.33 14.78 33.70
CA PRO A 66 -17.32 13.72 33.92
C PRO A 66 -17.31 12.61 32.86
N GLU A 67 -16.82 12.90 31.66
CA GLU A 67 -16.76 12.00 30.51
C GLU A 67 -15.45 11.18 30.47
N GLY A 68 -14.52 11.42 31.40
CA GLY A 68 -13.21 10.76 31.45
C GLY A 68 -12.21 11.26 30.40
N VAL A 69 -12.59 12.27 29.59
CA VAL A 69 -11.84 12.77 28.44
C VAL A 69 -11.93 14.29 28.38
N ARG A 70 -10.81 14.97 28.10
CA ARG A 70 -10.74 16.40 27.77
C ARG A 70 -10.15 16.61 26.38
N TYR A 71 -10.48 17.73 25.74
CA TYR A 71 -9.97 18.10 24.43
C TYR A 71 -8.92 19.22 24.55
N ILE A 72 -7.77 19.03 23.90
CA ILE A 72 -6.66 19.99 23.86
C ILE A 72 -6.26 20.31 22.41
N SER A 73 -5.51 21.40 22.24
CA SER A 73 -4.83 21.74 20.98
C SER A 73 -3.80 20.67 20.60
N SER A 74 -3.73 20.32 19.31
CA SER A 74 -2.67 19.47 18.75
C SER A 74 -1.29 20.15 18.69
N ASN A 75 -1.25 21.47 18.93
CA ASN A 75 -0.06 22.33 18.88
C ASN A 75 0.73 22.29 17.56
N VAL A 76 0.12 21.81 16.47
CA VAL A 76 0.77 21.70 15.16
C VAL A 76 1.23 23.07 14.61
N CYS A 77 0.63 24.17 15.08
CA CYS A 77 0.99 25.55 14.71
C CYS A 77 1.95 26.24 15.69
N GLY A 78 2.62 25.48 16.56
CA GLY A 78 3.52 26.00 17.59
C GLY A 78 2.84 26.93 18.61
N PRO A 79 3.63 27.64 19.44
CA PRO A 79 3.12 28.61 20.41
C PRO A 79 2.68 29.93 19.79
N HIS A 80 3.07 30.22 18.54
CA HIS A 80 2.83 31.49 17.86
C HIS A 80 1.78 31.41 16.73
N GLY A 81 1.06 30.28 16.62
CA GLY A 81 0.02 30.09 15.61
C GLY A 81 -1.25 29.46 16.16
N LYS A 82 -2.40 29.89 15.65
CA LYS A 82 -3.71 29.31 15.95
C LYS A 82 -4.11 28.32 14.86
N CYS A 83 -4.35 27.07 15.23
CA CYS A 83 -4.74 26.02 14.30
C CYS A 83 -6.20 26.15 13.83
N LYS A 84 -6.43 25.91 12.54
CA LYS A 84 -7.75 25.80 11.89
C LYS A 84 -7.83 24.51 11.08
N SER A 85 -8.68 23.58 11.51
CA SER A 85 -8.91 22.29 10.86
C SER A 85 -9.58 22.45 9.49
N GLN A 86 -9.27 21.54 8.57
CA GLN A 86 -9.84 21.50 7.23
C GLN A 86 -10.26 20.06 6.86
N ALA A 87 -11.10 19.93 5.83
CA ALA A 87 -11.58 18.63 5.37
C ALA A 87 -10.44 17.71 4.90
N GLY A 88 -10.54 16.41 5.21
CA GLY A 88 -9.57 15.40 4.79
C GLY A 88 -8.24 15.42 5.55
N GLY A 89 -8.26 15.75 6.85
CA GLY A 89 -7.08 15.71 7.72
C GLY A 89 -6.08 16.85 7.51
N LYS A 90 -6.46 17.89 6.76
CA LYS A 90 -5.63 19.08 6.51
C LYS A 90 -5.87 20.13 7.59
N PHE A 91 -4.94 21.07 7.72
CA PHE A 91 -5.06 22.23 8.61
C PHE A 91 -4.42 23.46 7.96
N THR A 92 -4.68 24.60 8.56
CA THR A 92 -4.00 25.87 8.30
C THR A 92 -3.68 26.55 9.62
N CYS A 93 -2.54 27.23 9.70
CA CYS A 93 -2.15 28.00 10.87
C CYS A 93 -2.38 29.49 10.61
N GLU A 94 -3.03 30.17 11.56
CA GLU A 94 -3.16 31.62 11.59
C GLU A 94 -2.10 32.18 12.54
N CYS A 95 -1.07 32.83 11.97
CA CYS A 95 0.10 33.26 12.74
C CYS A 95 -0.16 34.56 13.50
N ASN A 96 0.45 34.64 14.69
CA ASN A 96 0.58 35.88 15.43
C ASN A 96 1.42 36.89 14.62
N LYS A 97 1.22 38.18 14.90
CA LYS A 97 2.03 39.24 14.29
C LYS A 97 3.51 39.04 14.61
N GLY A 98 4.37 39.25 13.60
CA GLY A 98 5.79 38.93 13.67
C GLY A 98 6.15 37.50 13.26
N PHE A 99 5.18 36.60 13.04
CA PHE A 99 5.47 35.21 12.67
C PHE A 99 4.91 34.82 11.31
N THR A 100 5.61 33.91 10.63
CA THR A 100 5.29 33.39 9.29
C THR A 100 5.65 31.89 9.18
N GLY A 101 5.56 31.34 7.97
CA GLY A 101 5.74 29.93 7.68
C GLY A 101 4.47 29.11 7.91
N THR A 102 4.39 27.93 7.30
CA THR A 102 3.20 27.04 7.33
C THR A 102 2.72 26.68 8.74
N TYR A 103 3.64 26.70 9.71
CA TYR A 103 3.43 26.36 11.12
C TYR A 103 3.65 27.53 12.08
N CYS A 104 3.77 28.78 11.60
CA CYS A 104 3.98 29.98 12.43
C CYS A 104 5.25 29.90 13.32
N HIS A 105 6.32 29.34 12.78
CA HIS A 105 7.58 29.07 13.48
C HIS A 105 8.71 30.03 13.06
N GLU A 106 8.57 30.69 11.91
CA GLU A 106 9.55 31.64 11.39
C GLU A 106 9.27 33.03 11.98
N ASN A 107 10.23 33.65 12.67
CA ASN A 107 10.15 35.08 12.98
C ASN A 107 10.37 35.89 11.70
N ILE A 108 9.53 36.90 11.46
CA ILE A 108 9.68 37.83 10.35
C ILE A 108 10.87 38.74 10.67
N ASN A 109 11.87 38.76 9.79
CA ASN A 109 13.08 39.58 9.97
C ASN A 109 12.75 41.07 9.73
N ASP A 110 12.39 41.77 10.80
CA ASP A 110 12.04 43.20 10.77
C ASP A 110 13.21 44.08 10.28
N CYS A 111 14.45 43.60 10.40
CA CYS A 111 15.66 44.25 9.92
C CYS A 111 15.91 44.16 8.40
N GLU A 112 15.18 43.31 7.65
CA GLU A 112 15.36 43.15 6.19
C GLU A 112 15.17 44.49 5.44
N SER A 113 14.31 45.36 5.98
CA SER A 113 14.05 46.70 5.46
C SER A 113 15.20 47.72 5.63
N ASN A 114 16.29 47.33 6.30
CA ASN A 114 17.43 48.18 6.67
C ASN A 114 16.99 49.49 7.36
N PRO A 115 16.28 49.40 8.51
CA PRO A 115 15.67 50.57 9.13
C PRO A 115 16.71 51.51 9.77
N CYS A 116 17.76 50.97 10.39
CA CYS A 116 18.81 51.73 11.06
C CYS A 116 19.66 52.54 10.06
N LYS A 117 20.06 53.76 10.46
CA LYS A 117 20.82 54.71 9.65
C LYS A 117 22.26 54.84 10.13
N ASN A 118 23.08 55.51 9.31
CA ASN A 118 24.44 55.94 9.65
C ASN A 118 25.39 54.85 10.18
N GLY A 119 25.22 53.61 9.71
CA GLY A 119 26.04 52.46 10.12
C GLY A 119 25.53 51.70 11.35
N GLY A 120 24.41 52.12 11.95
CA GLY A 120 23.82 51.45 13.11
C GLY A 120 23.40 50.01 12.83
N THR A 121 23.70 49.12 13.77
CA THR A 121 23.39 47.69 13.72
C THR A 121 21.91 47.46 14.06
N CYS A 122 21.18 46.76 13.19
CA CYS A 122 19.81 46.36 13.46
C CYS A 122 19.77 45.02 14.21
N ILE A 123 19.11 45.00 15.36
CA ILE A 123 18.74 43.80 16.10
C ILE A 123 17.26 43.53 15.82
N ASP A 124 17.02 42.34 15.28
CA ASP A 124 15.71 41.78 14.99
C ASP A 124 14.99 41.36 16.27
N GLY A 125 13.67 41.41 16.27
CA GLY A 125 12.81 41.07 17.41
C GLY A 125 11.46 40.56 16.93
N ILE A 126 10.50 40.38 17.84
CA ILE A 126 9.16 39.91 17.48
C ILE A 126 8.31 41.13 17.07
N ASN A 127 8.00 41.25 15.77
CA ASN A 127 7.22 42.38 15.21
C ASN A 127 7.78 43.75 15.67
N SER A 128 9.10 43.83 15.80
CA SER A 128 9.84 44.96 16.34
C SER A 128 11.33 44.78 16.07
N TYR A 129 12.06 45.89 16.04
CA TYR A 129 13.51 45.90 15.89
C TYR A 129 14.12 46.98 16.77
N LYS A 130 15.40 46.83 17.08
CA LYS A 130 16.19 47.78 17.88
C LYS A 130 17.46 48.13 17.15
N CYS A 131 17.70 49.43 16.94
CA CYS A 131 18.98 49.90 16.43
C CYS A 131 19.99 50.08 17.57
N ILE A 132 21.20 49.54 17.40
CA ILE A 132 22.38 49.95 18.17
C ILE A 132 23.16 50.92 17.29
N CYS A 133 23.31 52.14 17.77
CA CYS A 133 23.97 53.19 17.00
C CYS A 133 25.49 53.09 17.07
N SER A 134 26.13 53.40 15.94
CA SER A 134 27.58 53.59 15.88
C SER A 134 27.98 54.85 16.65
N ASP A 135 29.23 54.90 17.09
CA ASP A 135 29.77 56.03 17.85
C ASP A 135 29.49 57.37 17.15
N GLY A 136 29.04 58.37 17.93
CA GLY A 136 28.59 59.67 17.43
C GLY A 136 27.12 59.76 17.02
N TRP A 137 26.35 58.67 17.00
CA TRP A 137 24.93 58.69 16.61
C TRP A 137 23.97 58.28 17.74
N GLU A 138 22.81 58.94 17.78
CA GLU A 138 21.68 58.65 18.67
C GLU A 138 20.33 58.71 17.94
N GLY A 139 19.24 58.48 18.66
CA GLY A 139 17.89 58.36 18.11
C GLY A 139 17.43 56.91 17.95
N THR A 140 16.14 56.71 17.65
CA THR A 140 15.53 55.36 17.56
C THR A 140 16.04 54.58 16.35
N TYR A 141 16.46 55.28 15.30
CA TYR A 141 16.98 54.74 14.05
C TYR A 141 18.41 55.20 13.76
N CYS A 142 19.13 55.74 14.76
CA CYS A 142 20.47 56.31 14.63
C CYS A 142 20.55 57.46 13.64
N GLU A 143 19.46 58.24 13.56
CA GLU A 143 19.24 59.33 12.63
C GLU A 143 19.82 60.68 13.10
N THR A 144 20.15 60.80 14.39
CA THR A 144 20.57 62.06 15.03
C THR A 144 22.06 62.03 15.35
N ASN A 145 22.82 63.05 14.94
CA ASN A 145 24.21 63.21 15.38
C ASN A 145 24.22 63.66 16.85
N ILE A 146 25.04 63.01 17.69
CA ILE A 146 25.26 63.42 19.07
C ILE A 146 25.95 64.79 19.05
N ASN A 147 25.41 65.75 19.80
CA ASN A 147 25.99 67.10 19.86
C ASN A 147 27.20 67.13 20.81
N ASP A 148 28.40 66.92 20.26
CA ASP A 148 29.66 66.92 20.99
C ASP A 148 29.99 68.31 21.58
N CYS A 149 29.43 69.39 20.99
CA CYS A 149 29.54 70.74 21.52
C CYS A 149 28.67 71.02 22.77
N SER A 150 27.74 70.13 23.14
CA SER A 150 26.80 70.32 24.26
C SER A 150 27.48 70.62 25.61
N LYS A 151 28.69 70.08 25.82
CA LYS A 151 29.51 70.29 27.04
C LYS A 151 30.38 71.55 26.99
N ASN A 152 30.33 72.33 25.90
CA ASN A 152 31.19 73.49 25.63
C ASN A 152 32.70 73.18 25.75
N PRO A 153 33.24 72.24 24.93
CA PRO A 153 34.66 71.85 25.01
C PRO A 153 35.65 72.92 24.53
N CYS A 154 35.18 74.02 23.93
CA CYS A 154 36.03 75.10 23.45
C CYS A 154 36.26 76.17 24.52
N HIS A 155 37.51 76.36 24.92
CA HIS A 155 37.91 77.34 25.91
C HIS A 155 38.18 78.73 25.32
N ASN A 156 38.42 79.71 26.20
CA ASN A 156 38.92 81.06 25.87
C ASN A 156 38.10 81.86 24.82
N GLY A 157 36.80 81.58 24.70
CA GLY A 157 35.92 82.23 23.73
C GLY A 157 36.00 81.64 22.31
N GLY A 158 36.61 80.46 22.15
CA GLY A 158 36.49 79.65 20.93
C GLY A 158 35.04 79.27 20.65
N THR A 159 34.70 79.11 19.37
CA THR A 159 33.33 78.77 18.93
C THR A 159 33.27 77.32 18.50
N CYS A 160 32.41 76.52 19.14
CA CYS A 160 32.32 75.09 18.87
C CYS A 160 31.46 74.81 17.64
N ARG A 161 31.94 73.90 16.79
CA ARG A 161 31.22 73.29 15.68
C ARG A 161 31.17 71.78 15.87
N ASP A 162 29.95 71.26 15.83
CA ASP A 162 29.63 69.84 15.92
C ASP A 162 30.13 69.06 14.69
N LEU A 163 30.65 67.85 14.90
CA LEU A 163 31.02 66.87 13.88
C LEU A 163 30.51 65.48 14.32
N VAL A 164 30.75 64.44 13.53
CA VAL A 164 30.34 63.07 13.89
C VAL A 164 31.40 62.42 14.78
N ASN A 165 31.05 62.10 16.02
CA ASN A 165 31.94 61.50 17.04
C ASN A 165 33.22 62.35 17.29
N ASP A 166 33.11 63.67 17.11
CA ASP A 166 34.17 64.65 17.33
C ASP A 166 33.61 66.08 17.30
N PHE A 167 34.43 67.07 17.67
CA PHE A 167 34.10 68.49 17.57
C PHE A 167 35.27 69.30 17.01
N PHE A 168 34.97 70.48 16.46
CA PHE A 168 35.95 71.45 16.01
C PHE A 168 35.77 72.79 16.73
N CYS A 169 36.85 73.33 17.31
CA CYS A 169 36.84 74.64 17.93
C CYS A 169 37.47 75.71 17.02
N GLU A 170 36.68 76.71 16.62
CA GLU A 170 37.20 77.92 15.97
C GLU A 170 37.83 78.84 17.03
N CYS A 171 39.15 78.80 17.15
CA CYS A 171 39.90 79.60 18.12
C CYS A 171 40.05 81.07 17.69
N LYS A 172 39.91 81.99 18.66
CA LYS A 172 39.99 83.44 18.44
C LYS A 172 41.23 84.02 19.14
N ASN A 173 41.64 85.24 18.79
CA ASN A 173 42.70 85.99 19.49
C ASN A 173 44.06 85.27 19.65
N GLY A 174 44.42 84.40 18.70
CA GLY A 174 45.70 83.66 18.72
C GLY A 174 45.74 82.45 19.67
N TRP A 175 44.59 82.00 20.19
CA TRP A 175 44.48 80.67 20.82
C TRP A 175 44.55 79.56 19.76
N LYS A 176 44.97 78.37 20.19
CA LYS A 176 45.33 77.18 19.40
C LYS A 176 45.00 75.90 20.18
N GLY A 177 45.09 74.75 19.51
CA GLY A 177 44.79 73.44 20.08
C GLY A 177 43.34 73.03 19.84
N LYS A 178 43.03 71.73 19.92
CA LYS A 178 41.69 71.19 19.60
C LYS A 178 40.59 71.85 20.44
N THR A 179 40.92 72.28 21.65
CA THR A 179 40.03 72.91 22.63
C THR A 179 40.28 74.41 22.84
N CYS A 180 41.15 75.06 22.04
CA CYS A 180 41.57 76.46 22.21
C CYS A 180 42.18 76.83 23.58
N HIS A 181 42.78 75.87 24.28
CA HIS A 181 43.40 76.07 25.60
C HIS A 181 44.86 76.56 25.55
N SER A 182 45.56 76.45 24.39
CA SER A 182 46.98 76.83 24.21
C SER A 182 47.12 78.10 23.35
N ARG A 183 48.26 78.79 23.44
CA ARG A 183 48.64 79.87 22.49
C ARG A 183 49.79 79.50 21.57
N ASP A 184 50.56 78.48 21.95
CA ASP A 184 51.85 78.21 21.36
C ASP A 184 51.76 77.13 20.28
N SER A 185 51.02 76.04 20.55
CA SER A 185 50.89 74.86 19.67
C SER A 185 49.42 74.50 19.39
N GLN A 186 49.17 73.90 18.22
CA GLN A 186 47.93 73.24 17.81
C GLN A 186 47.76 71.84 18.42
N CYS A 187 48.80 71.35 19.11
CA CYS A 187 48.83 70.06 19.75
C CYS A 187 48.70 70.17 21.27
N ASP A 188 47.77 69.38 21.81
CA ASP A 188 47.55 69.25 23.23
C ASP A 188 47.20 67.80 23.62
N GLU A 189 47.11 67.55 24.92
CA GLU A 189 46.87 66.23 25.51
C GLU A 189 45.51 65.63 25.09
N ALA A 190 44.58 66.43 24.58
CA ALA A 190 43.27 66.02 24.06
C ALA A 190 43.15 66.10 22.52
N THR A 191 44.16 66.61 21.80
CA THR A 191 44.11 66.76 20.33
C THR A 191 44.08 65.41 19.62
N CYS A 192 44.86 64.43 20.10
CA CYS A 192 44.94 63.08 19.54
C CYS A 192 44.53 62.05 20.60
N ASN A 193 43.46 61.31 20.34
CA ASN A 193 42.93 60.30 21.24
C ASN A 193 43.78 59.00 21.21
N ASN A 194 43.50 58.09 22.14
CA ASN A 194 43.99 56.71 22.14
C ASN A 194 45.52 56.53 22.01
N GLY A 195 46.30 57.49 22.53
CA GLY A 195 47.76 57.46 22.45
C GLY A 195 48.34 57.90 21.10
N GLY A 196 47.57 58.61 20.28
CA GLY A 196 48.06 59.28 19.08
C GLY A 196 49.10 60.36 19.39
N THR A 197 50.18 60.42 18.62
CA THR A 197 51.19 61.48 18.74
C THR A 197 50.80 62.66 17.86
N CYS A 198 50.69 63.85 18.44
CA CYS A 198 50.32 65.07 17.73
C CYS A 198 51.54 65.83 17.16
N TYR A 199 51.37 66.41 15.96
CA TYR A 199 52.34 67.32 15.35
C TYR A 199 51.65 68.60 14.83
N ASP A 200 52.28 69.75 15.03
CA ASP A 200 51.86 71.03 14.43
C ASP A 200 52.03 70.98 12.89
N GLU A 201 50.95 71.26 12.15
CA GLU A 201 50.91 71.31 10.67
C GLU A 201 50.31 72.65 10.22
N GLY A 202 51.10 73.72 10.33
CA GLY A 202 50.70 75.09 9.97
C GLY A 202 49.70 75.69 10.95
N ASP A 203 48.54 76.13 10.45
CA ASP A 203 47.41 76.56 11.28
C ASP A 203 46.51 75.37 11.74
N THR A 204 46.95 74.13 11.49
CA THR A 204 46.24 72.89 11.82
C THR A 204 47.14 71.90 12.58
N PHE A 205 46.60 70.76 13.00
CA PHE A 205 47.35 69.68 13.64
C PHE A 205 47.25 68.38 12.82
N LYS A 206 48.22 67.48 13.03
CA LYS A 206 48.25 66.15 12.45
C LYS A 206 48.48 65.10 13.54
N CYS A 207 47.54 64.18 13.70
CA CYS A 207 47.74 63.03 14.57
C CYS A 207 48.40 61.86 13.81
N MET A 208 49.47 61.30 14.36
CA MET A 208 49.96 59.97 13.99
C MET A 208 49.35 58.94 14.95
N CYS A 209 48.43 58.13 14.43
CA CYS A 209 47.72 57.14 15.23
C CYS A 209 48.56 55.88 15.46
N PRO A 210 48.53 55.29 16.66
CA PRO A 210 49.14 53.99 16.91
C PRO A 210 48.42 52.89 16.14
N ALA A 211 49.07 51.73 16.02
CA ALA A 211 48.50 50.56 15.35
C ALA A 211 47.14 50.18 15.99
N GLY A 212 46.13 49.99 15.15
CA GLY A 212 44.75 49.76 15.58
C GLY A 212 43.83 50.98 15.51
N TRP A 213 44.36 52.19 15.27
CA TRP A 213 43.56 53.43 15.22
C TRP A 213 43.79 54.25 13.93
N GLU A 214 42.77 55.00 13.52
CA GLU A 214 42.76 55.94 12.38
C GLU A 214 41.79 57.12 12.63
N GLY A 215 41.54 57.93 11.60
CA GLY A 215 40.83 59.21 11.71
C GLY A 215 41.76 60.38 12.03
N ALA A 216 41.27 61.61 11.86
CA ALA A 216 42.08 62.83 12.01
C ALA A 216 42.56 63.05 13.46
N THR A 217 41.83 62.54 14.45
CA THR A 217 42.10 62.64 15.89
C THR A 217 42.32 61.28 16.56
N CYS A 218 42.58 60.22 15.78
CA CYS A 218 42.77 58.84 16.27
C CYS A 218 41.60 58.28 17.09
N ASN A 219 40.38 58.73 16.80
CA ASN A 219 39.13 58.28 17.42
C ASN A 219 38.49 57.05 16.76
N ILE A 220 38.96 56.62 15.57
CA ILE A 220 38.38 55.49 14.82
C ILE A 220 39.24 54.23 15.01
N ALA A 221 38.66 53.09 15.37
CA ALA A 221 39.38 51.83 15.49
C ALA A 221 39.57 51.14 14.12
N ARG A 222 40.78 51.22 13.56
CA ARG A 222 41.16 50.71 12.22
C ARG A 222 41.11 49.19 12.07
N ASN A 223 41.28 48.47 13.18
CA ASN A 223 41.48 47.02 13.17
C ASN A 223 40.61 46.32 14.21
N SER A 224 39.36 46.77 14.36
CA SER A 224 38.35 46.02 15.10
C SER A 224 38.19 44.64 14.48
N SER A 225 38.33 43.59 15.29
CA SER A 225 38.17 42.19 14.86
C SER A 225 36.75 41.86 14.35
N CYS A 226 35.84 42.83 14.40
CA CYS A 226 34.49 42.81 13.84
C CYS A 226 34.31 43.54 12.50
N LEU A 227 35.38 43.99 11.83
CA LEU A 227 35.32 44.68 10.54
C LEU A 227 36.23 44.04 9.48
N PRO A 228 35.69 43.50 8.36
CA PRO A 228 34.26 43.26 8.09
C PRO A 228 33.66 42.26 9.09
N ASN A 229 32.34 42.28 9.30
CA ASN A 229 31.68 41.42 10.30
C ASN A 229 31.96 39.92 10.01
N PRO A 230 32.67 39.19 10.89
CA PRO A 230 33.00 37.78 10.71
C PRO A 230 31.84 36.83 11.10
N CYS A 231 30.76 37.37 11.66
CA CYS A 231 29.60 36.59 12.10
C CYS A 231 28.55 36.53 10.99
N HIS A 232 28.23 35.31 10.56
CA HIS A 232 27.23 35.05 9.53
C HIS A 232 25.82 34.98 10.12
N ASN A 233 24.80 34.87 9.25
CA ASN A 233 23.39 34.64 9.62
C ASN A 233 22.81 35.63 10.64
N GLY A 234 23.28 36.89 10.60
CA GLY A 234 22.84 37.94 11.52
C GLY A 234 23.40 37.82 12.95
N GLY A 235 24.44 37.00 13.17
CA GLY A 235 25.17 36.95 14.43
C GLY A 235 25.81 38.29 14.79
N THR A 236 25.81 38.61 16.09
CA THR A 236 26.38 39.86 16.62
C THR A 236 27.85 39.66 16.93
N CYS A 237 28.73 40.45 16.32
CA CYS A 237 30.15 40.43 16.65
C CYS A 237 30.45 41.28 17.87
N VAL A 238 31.12 40.68 18.86
CA VAL A 238 31.59 41.35 20.08
C VAL A 238 33.12 41.28 20.11
N VAL A 239 33.78 42.41 20.33
CA VAL A 239 35.24 42.47 20.45
C VAL A 239 35.66 41.90 21.82
N SER A 240 36.63 40.98 21.81
CA SER A 240 37.11 40.23 22.98
C SER A 240 38.64 40.29 23.01
N GLY A 241 39.17 41.39 23.56
CA GLY A 241 40.60 41.72 23.47
C GLY A 241 41.03 41.94 22.02
N ASP A 242 42.10 41.25 21.60
CA ASP A 242 42.57 41.27 20.20
C ASP A 242 41.73 40.36 19.27
N SER A 243 40.78 39.58 19.82
CA SER A 243 39.92 38.65 19.07
C SER A 243 38.49 39.19 18.91
N PHE A 244 37.70 38.54 18.06
CA PHE A 244 36.25 38.65 18.10
C PHE A 244 35.62 37.45 18.81
N THR A 245 34.33 37.57 19.14
CA THR A 245 33.45 36.47 19.54
C THR A 245 32.08 36.74 18.91
N CYS A 246 31.53 35.75 18.21
CA CYS A 246 30.19 35.85 17.65
C CYS A 246 29.15 35.37 18.65
N VAL A 247 28.20 36.25 18.98
CA VAL A 247 26.94 35.88 19.65
C VAL A 247 25.96 35.51 18.55
N CYS A 248 25.71 34.22 18.39
CA CYS A 248 24.82 33.72 17.34
C CYS A 248 23.35 33.96 17.69
N LYS A 249 22.53 34.17 16.65
CA LYS A 249 21.07 34.07 16.78
C LYS A 249 20.68 32.63 17.10
N GLU A 250 19.48 32.44 17.66
CA GLU A 250 18.91 31.10 17.86
C GLU A 250 18.93 30.28 16.55
N GLY A 251 19.06 28.95 16.68
CA GLY A 251 19.30 28.04 15.57
C GLY A 251 20.73 27.99 15.04
N TRP A 252 21.62 28.94 15.36
CA TRP A 252 22.98 28.97 14.80
C TRP A 252 24.07 28.74 15.86
N GLU A 253 25.05 27.90 15.54
CA GLU A 253 26.18 27.58 16.39
C GLU A 253 27.55 27.67 15.67
N GLY A 254 28.61 27.43 16.44
CA GLY A 254 30.00 27.54 15.99
C GLY A 254 30.58 28.96 16.08
N PRO A 255 31.89 29.11 15.79
CA PRO A 255 32.64 30.34 16.09
C PRO A 255 32.25 31.55 15.23
N THR A 256 31.58 31.33 14.10
CA THR A 256 31.15 32.36 13.15
C THR A 256 29.66 32.25 12.76
N CYS A 257 28.87 31.48 13.53
CA CYS A 257 27.43 31.29 13.32
C CYS A 257 27.04 30.71 11.95
N THR A 258 27.91 29.89 11.35
CA THR A 258 27.71 29.27 10.04
C THR A 258 27.12 27.85 10.11
N GLN A 259 27.12 27.22 11.28
CA GLN A 259 26.56 25.88 11.47
C GLN A 259 25.14 26.04 11.99
N ASN A 260 24.17 25.41 11.31
CA ASN A 260 22.84 25.24 11.89
C ASN A 260 22.94 24.23 13.05
N THR A 261 22.27 24.54 14.14
CA THR A 261 22.18 23.70 15.34
C THR A 261 21.24 22.54 15.05
N ASN A 262 21.69 21.31 15.25
CA ASN A 262 20.87 20.14 14.92
C ASN A 262 19.67 19.98 15.88
N ASP A 263 18.53 20.56 15.50
CA ASP A 263 17.25 20.51 16.21
C ASP A 263 16.67 19.08 16.25
N CYS A 264 17.14 18.20 15.37
CA CYS A 264 16.82 16.77 15.40
C CYS A 264 17.51 15.94 16.49
N SER A 265 18.35 16.51 17.37
CA SER A 265 19.08 15.78 18.40
C SER A 265 18.41 15.87 19.80
N PRO A 266 18.17 14.76 20.52
CA PRO A 266 18.61 13.38 20.29
C PRO A 266 17.49 12.46 19.74
N HIS A 267 16.86 12.84 18.62
CA HIS A 267 15.67 12.25 17.98
C HIS A 267 14.32 12.63 18.63
N PRO A 268 13.65 13.70 18.14
CA PRO A 268 12.32 14.08 18.62
C PRO A 268 11.17 13.28 17.98
N CYS A 269 11.40 12.60 16.85
CA CYS A 269 10.36 11.91 16.08
C CYS A 269 10.16 10.45 16.50
N TYR A 270 8.91 10.04 16.66
CA TYR A 270 8.49 8.71 17.10
C TYR A 270 7.97 7.86 15.93
N ASN A 271 7.69 6.58 16.19
CA ASN A 271 7.08 5.63 15.24
C ASN A 271 7.79 5.56 13.87
N SER A 272 9.12 5.64 13.87
CA SER A 272 9.97 5.68 12.67
C SER A 272 9.73 6.89 11.75
N GLY A 273 9.16 7.98 12.28
CA GLY A 273 9.10 9.26 11.58
C GLY A 273 10.49 9.83 11.33
N THR A 274 10.70 10.40 10.14
CA THR A 274 11.97 11.00 9.75
C THR A 274 12.03 12.43 10.27
N CYS A 275 13.03 12.73 11.11
CA CYS A 275 13.28 14.11 11.52
C CYS A 275 13.94 14.88 10.38
N VAL A 276 13.40 16.05 10.06
CA VAL A 276 14.01 17.00 9.13
C VAL A 276 14.40 18.25 9.91
N ASP A 277 15.69 18.51 9.91
CA ASP A 277 16.37 19.68 10.48
C ASP A 277 15.92 20.94 9.74
N GLY A 278 15.72 22.03 10.48
CA GLY A 278 15.44 23.37 9.99
C GLY A 278 16.24 24.39 10.80
N ASP A 279 16.11 25.69 10.51
CA ASP A 279 16.86 26.73 11.23
C ASP A 279 16.10 27.13 12.52
N ASN A 280 16.54 26.62 13.69
CA ASN A 280 15.85 26.78 15.00
C ASN A 280 14.49 26.06 15.09
N TRP A 281 14.27 25.03 14.28
CA TRP A 281 13.08 24.18 14.33
C TRP A 281 13.33 22.82 13.68
N TYR A 282 12.51 21.83 14.02
CA TYR A 282 12.46 20.55 13.32
C TYR A 282 11.02 20.21 12.92
N ARG A 283 10.88 19.28 11.98
CA ARG A 283 9.61 18.61 11.67
C ARG A 283 9.78 17.12 11.53
N CYS A 284 8.75 16.37 11.92
CA CYS A 284 8.71 14.93 11.73
C CYS A 284 7.86 14.58 10.50
N GLU A 285 8.49 13.95 9.51
CA GLU A 285 7.78 13.28 8.41
C GLU A 285 7.32 11.90 8.89
N CYS A 286 6.03 11.78 9.19
CA CYS A 286 5.49 10.56 9.79
C CYS A 286 5.43 9.39 8.81
N ALA A 287 5.70 8.19 9.34
CA ALA A 287 5.42 6.95 8.64
C ALA A 287 3.91 6.83 8.36
N PRO A 288 3.50 6.12 7.28
CA PRO A 288 2.09 5.87 6.99
C PRO A 288 1.35 5.29 8.20
N GLY A 289 0.12 5.74 8.44
CA GLY A 289 -0.67 5.42 9.64
C GLY A 289 -0.39 6.31 10.85
N PHE A 290 0.64 7.17 10.82
CA PHE A 290 0.95 8.08 11.92
C PHE A 290 0.82 9.56 11.57
N ALA A 291 0.50 10.38 12.57
CA ALA A 291 0.27 11.82 12.44
C ALA A 291 0.79 12.60 13.66
N GLY A 292 0.60 13.93 13.63
CA GLY A 292 1.01 14.84 14.69
C GLY A 292 2.42 15.41 14.50
N PRO A 293 2.82 16.38 15.35
CA PRO A 293 4.10 17.09 15.22
C PRO A 293 5.32 16.18 15.44
N ASP A 294 5.18 15.10 16.22
CA ASP A 294 6.24 14.15 16.56
C ASP A 294 5.93 12.69 16.16
N CYS A 295 4.86 12.47 15.38
CA CYS A 295 4.43 11.18 14.87
C CYS A 295 3.97 10.13 15.89
N ARG A 296 3.62 10.52 17.12
CA ARG A 296 3.06 9.57 18.12
C ARG A 296 1.61 9.16 17.91
N ILE A 297 0.82 9.94 17.17
CA ILE A 297 -0.61 9.67 16.98
C ILE A 297 -0.78 8.57 15.94
N ASN A 298 -1.50 7.49 16.28
CA ASN A 298 -2.07 6.60 15.26
C ASN A 298 -3.25 7.32 14.59
N ILE A 299 -3.31 7.29 13.27
CA ILE A 299 -4.49 7.71 12.51
C ILE A 299 -5.58 6.67 12.79
N ASN A 300 -6.81 7.13 13.05
CA ASN A 300 -7.96 6.24 13.24
C ASN A 300 -8.72 6.09 11.91
N GLU A 301 -8.35 5.12 11.06
CA GLU A 301 -9.02 4.94 9.76
C GLU A 301 -10.52 4.63 9.90
N CYS A 302 -10.95 4.07 11.04
CA CYS A 302 -12.36 3.80 11.33
C CYS A 302 -13.21 5.06 11.49
N GLN A 303 -12.62 6.24 11.77
CA GLN A 303 -13.34 7.52 11.87
C GLN A 303 -14.06 7.89 10.55
N SER A 304 -13.55 7.39 9.40
CA SER A 304 -14.18 7.53 8.09
C SER A 304 -15.43 6.67 7.86
N SER A 305 -15.81 5.84 8.85
CA SER A 305 -16.89 4.85 8.77
C SER A 305 -16.81 3.90 7.55
N PRO A 306 -15.67 3.22 7.32
CA PRO A 306 -15.45 2.44 6.09
C PRO A 306 -16.21 1.09 6.06
N CYS A 307 -16.68 0.60 7.20
CA CYS A 307 -17.39 -0.68 7.32
C CYS A 307 -18.91 -0.52 7.09
N ALA A 308 -19.48 -1.36 6.23
CA ALA A 308 -20.88 -1.28 5.85
C ALA A 308 -21.82 -2.06 6.79
N PHE A 309 -23.11 -1.71 6.75
CA PHE A 309 -24.23 -2.49 7.32
C PHE A 309 -24.12 -2.88 8.80
N GLY A 310 -23.55 -1.99 9.64
CA GLY A 310 -23.43 -2.23 11.08
C GLY A 310 -22.33 -3.23 11.46
N ALA A 311 -21.38 -3.50 10.57
CA ALA A 311 -20.14 -4.19 10.90
C ALA A 311 -19.27 -3.34 11.85
N THR A 312 -18.59 -4.00 12.79
CA THR A 312 -17.69 -3.31 13.73
C THR A 312 -16.36 -3.03 13.04
N CYS A 313 -15.99 -1.76 12.93
CA CYS A 313 -14.65 -1.36 12.49
C CYS A 313 -13.66 -1.53 13.64
N VAL A 314 -12.47 -2.05 13.34
CA VAL A 314 -11.34 -2.08 14.27
C VAL A 314 -10.13 -1.43 13.58
N ASP A 315 -9.58 -0.47 14.29
CA ASP A 315 -8.39 0.30 13.91
C ASP A 315 -7.14 -0.59 13.85
N GLU A 316 -6.27 -0.34 12.87
CA GLU A 316 -4.96 -0.97 12.73
C GLU A 316 -3.93 0.11 12.37
N ILE A 317 -2.63 -0.21 12.42
CA ILE A 317 -1.61 0.77 12.00
C ILE A 317 -1.66 0.88 10.47
N ASN A 318 -1.98 2.08 9.96
CA ASN A 318 -2.11 2.38 8.53
C ASN A 318 -3.20 1.54 7.82
N GLY A 319 -4.33 1.34 8.48
CA GLY A 319 -5.43 0.53 7.94
C GLY A 319 -6.52 0.20 8.95
N TYR A 320 -7.50 -0.58 8.51
CA TYR A 320 -8.60 -1.02 9.34
C TYR A 320 -9.03 -2.43 8.95
N ARG A 321 -9.67 -3.15 9.88
CA ARG A 321 -10.40 -4.39 9.59
C ARG A 321 -11.87 -4.27 10.01
N CYS A 322 -12.77 -4.76 9.16
CA CYS A 322 -14.18 -4.85 9.48
C CYS A 322 -14.54 -6.26 10.01
N ILE A 323 -15.15 -6.32 11.20
CA ILE A 323 -15.74 -7.56 11.73
C ILE A 323 -17.16 -7.67 11.18
N CYS A 324 -17.35 -8.56 10.20
CA CYS A 324 -18.62 -8.68 9.50
C CYS A 324 -19.71 -9.38 10.34
N PRO A 325 -20.96 -8.90 10.30
CA PRO A 325 -22.09 -9.63 10.88
C PRO A 325 -22.39 -10.90 10.07
N PRO A 326 -23.11 -11.89 10.65
CA PRO A 326 -23.43 -13.14 9.98
C PRO A 326 -24.11 -12.94 8.62
N GLY A 327 -23.64 -13.67 7.61
CA GLY A 327 -24.15 -13.55 6.23
C GLY A 327 -23.55 -12.40 5.42
N ARG A 328 -22.45 -11.79 5.88
CA ARG A 328 -21.68 -10.78 5.12
C ARG A 328 -20.19 -11.10 5.03
N SER A 329 -19.56 -10.63 3.94
CA SER A 329 -18.13 -10.82 3.66
C SER A 329 -17.53 -9.62 2.90
N GLY A 330 -16.24 -9.72 2.55
CA GLY A 330 -15.49 -8.67 1.86
C GLY A 330 -14.86 -7.66 2.82
N PRO A 331 -13.90 -6.84 2.34
CA PRO A 331 -13.08 -5.98 3.19
C PRO A 331 -13.87 -4.91 3.98
N GLY A 332 -14.97 -4.40 3.41
CA GLY A 332 -15.91 -3.49 4.08
C GLY A 332 -17.23 -4.16 4.50
N CYS A 333 -17.30 -5.49 4.51
CA CYS A 333 -18.52 -6.27 4.78
C CYS A 333 -19.71 -5.99 3.85
N GLN A 334 -19.48 -5.44 2.65
CA GLN A 334 -20.53 -5.12 1.68
C GLN A 334 -21.15 -6.36 1.00
N GLU A 335 -20.40 -7.45 0.87
CA GLU A 335 -20.84 -8.66 0.18
C GLU A 335 -21.84 -9.44 1.03
N VAL A 336 -22.69 -10.23 0.39
CA VAL A 336 -23.65 -11.12 1.05
C VAL A 336 -23.18 -12.56 0.86
N THR A 337 -22.86 -13.25 1.96
CA THR A 337 -22.62 -14.70 1.90
C THR A 337 -23.95 -15.43 1.78
N GLY A 338 -24.03 -16.40 0.87
CA GLY A 338 -25.27 -17.14 0.59
C GLY A 338 -25.75 -17.97 1.79
N ARG A 339 -27.03 -18.35 1.76
CA ARG A 339 -27.67 -18.99 2.92
C ARG A 339 -27.06 -20.38 3.17
N PRO A 340 -26.71 -20.75 4.42
CA PRO A 340 -26.29 -22.10 4.74
C PRO A 340 -27.47 -23.08 4.63
N CYS A 341 -27.19 -24.34 4.30
CA CYS A 341 -28.18 -25.41 4.27
C CYS A 341 -28.27 -26.09 5.63
N ILE A 342 -29.49 -26.36 6.09
CA ILE A 342 -29.74 -27.10 7.33
C ILE A 342 -30.14 -28.52 6.95
N THR A 343 -29.30 -29.50 7.31
CA THR A 343 -29.66 -30.93 7.24
C THR A 343 -30.14 -31.40 8.61
N SER A 344 -30.71 -32.61 8.67
CA SER A 344 -31.23 -33.22 9.91
C SER A 344 -30.18 -33.46 11.01
N VAL A 345 -28.89 -33.24 10.73
CA VAL A 345 -27.79 -33.50 11.68
C VAL A 345 -26.76 -32.35 11.72
N ARG A 346 -26.61 -31.52 10.68
CA ARG A 346 -25.55 -30.48 10.59
C ARG A 346 -26.00 -29.25 9.80
N VAL A 347 -25.34 -28.12 10.05
CA VAL A 347 -25.42 -26.91 9.21
C VAL A 347 -24.25 -26.92 8.23
N MET A 348 -24.54 -26.86 6.94
CA MET A 348 -23.53 -26.84 5.88
C MET A 348 -23.40 -25.43 5.29
N PRO A 349 -22.19 -24.87 5.12
CA PRO A 349 -22.01 -23.58 4.48
C PRO A 349 -22.39 -23.63 3.00
N ASP A 350 -22.74 -22.48 2.42
CA ASP A 350 -23.07 -22.39 1.01
C ASP A 350 -21.87 -22.81 0.13
N GLY A 351 -22.15 -23.52 -0.95
CA GLY A 351 -21.13 -24.13 -1.83
C GLY A 351 -20.51 -25.44 -1.31
N ALA A 352 -20.76 -25.87 -0.07
CA ALA A 352 -20.23 -27.12 0.47
C ALA A 352 -20.72 -28.36 -0.29
N LYS A 353 -19.85 -29.37 -0.44
CA LYS A 353 -20.15 -30.68 -1.01
C LYS A 353 -19.85 -31.79 0.00
N TRP A 354 -20.67 -32.83 0.03
CA TRP A 354 -20.48 -34.02 0.88
C TRP A 354 -21.12 -35.25 0.24
N ASP A 355 -20.68 -36.44 0.60
CA ASP A 355 -21.34 -37.69 0.22
C ASP A 355 -22.37 -38.11 1.29
N ASP A 356 -23.51 -38.64 0.83
CA ASP A 356 -24.59 -39.20 1.64
C ASP A 356 -24.98 -40.57 1.03
N ASP A 357 -24.56 -41.64 1.71
CA ASP A 357 -24.60 -43.01 1.17
C ASP A 357 -23.82 -43.12 -0.17
N CYS A 358 -24.43 -43.65 -1.23
CA CYS A 358 -23.84 -43.66 -2.58
C CYS A 358 -23.97 -42.33 -3.34
N ASN A 359 -24.70 -41.33 -2.81
CA ASN A 359 -24.99 -40.07 -3.49
C ASN A 359 -24.05 -38.94 -3.07
N THR A 360 -23.84 -37.96 -3.95
CA THR A 360 -23.09 -36.74 -3.63
C THR A 360 -24.04 -35.55 -3.61
N CYS A 361 -24.00 -34.79 -2.52
CA CYS A 361 -24.83 -33.63 -2.23
C CYS A 361 -24.03 -32.33 -2.27
N GLN A 362 -24.69 -31.23 -2.62
CA GLN A 362 -24.17 -29.88 -2.56
C GLN A 362 -25.18 -28.92 -1.92
N CYS A 363 -24.68 -27.94 -1.15
CA CYS A 363 -25.46 -26.79 -0.72
C CYS A 363 -25.38 -25.65 -1.75
N LEU A 364 -26.52 -25.14 -2.17
CA LEU A 364 -26.67 -23.99 -3.07
C LEU A 364 -27.73 -23.03 -2.51
N ASN A 365 -27.26 -21.92 -1.91
CA ASN A 365 -28.06 -20.85 -1.31
C ASN A 365 -29.23 -21.33 -0.44
N GLY A 366 -28.93 -22.22 0.51
CA GLY A 366 -29.88 -22.80 1.46
C GLY A 366 -30.67 -23.99 0.93
N LYS A 367 -30.54 -24.35 -0.35
CA LYS A 367 -31.13 -25.56 -0.94
C LYS A 367 -30.07 -26.67 -1.06
N VAL A 368 -30.42 -27.86 -0.60
CA VAL A 368 -29.61 -29.08 -0.82
C VAL A 368 -29.99 -29.70 -2.17
N THR A 369 -29.00 -30.04 -2.98
CA THR A 369 -29.16 -30.79 -4.23
C THR A 369 -28.23 -32.00 -4.22
N CYS A 370 -28.77 -33.20 -4.37
CA CYS A 370 -28.01 -34.45 -4.37
C CYS A 370 -28.20 -35.20 -5.69
N SER A 371 -27.24 -36.05 -6.04
CA SER A 371 -27.43 -37.09 -7.05
C SER A 371 -28.53 -38.09 -6.60
N LYS A 372 -29.13 -38.79 -7.55
CA LYS A 372 -30.33 -39.63 -7.38
C LYS A 372 -30.08 -41.11 -7.75
N VAL A 373 -28.99 -41.70 -7.28
CA VAL A 373 -28.77 -43.16 -7.40
C VAL A 373 -29.50 -43.88 -6.27
N TRP A 374 -30.24 -44.94 -6.59
CA TRP A 374 -30.76 -45.86 -5.57
C TRP A 374 -29.61 -46.74 -5.04
N CYS A 375 -29.19 -46.50 -3.79
CA CYS A 375 -27.99 -47.13 -3.21
C CYS A 375 -28.17 -48.62 -2.86
N GLY A 376 -29.41 -49.10 -2.71
CA GLY A 376 -29.74 -50.47 -2.29
C GLY A 376 -29.80 -50.67 -0.78
N PRO A 377 -30.05 -51.91 -0.32
CA PRO A 377 -29.93 -52.28 1.09
C PRO A 377 -28.50 -52.09 1.60
N ARG A 378 -28.36 -51.58 2.83
CA ARG A 378 -27.05 -51.50 3.48
C ARG A 378 -26.61 -52.89 3.99
N PRO A 379 -25.32 -53.26 3.90
CA PRO A 379 -24.81 -54.46 4.51
C PRO A 379 -24.86 -54.35 6.05
N CYS A 380 -25.02 -55.49 6.72
CA CYS A 380 -24.98 -55.60 8.18
C CYS A 380 -24.38 -56.95 8.60
N VAL A 381 -23.96 -57.05 9.86
CA VAL A 381 -23.32 -58.24 10.42
C VAL A 381 -24.26 -58.96 11.39
N ILE A 382 -24.37 -60.28 11.23
CA ILE A 382 -25.32 -61.11 11.99
C ILE A 382 -24.69 -61.51 13.33
N HIS A 383 -24.66 -60.58 14.28
CA HIS A 383 -24.13 -60.82 15.63
C HIS A 383 -25.22 -61.05 16.69
N ALA A 384 -24.97 -62.02 17.57
CA ALA A 384 -25.81 -62.28 18.73
C ALA A 384 -25.55 -61.22 19.82
N LYS A 385 -26.49 -60.26 19.91
CA LYS A 385 -26.59 -59.11 20.84
C LYS A 385 -25.97 -57.79 20.36
N GLY A 386 -26.84 -56.84 20.04
CA GLY A 386 -26.83 -55.59 20.83
C GLY A 386 -26.72 -54.25 20.11
N HIS A 387 -26.37 -54.20 18.82
CA HIS A 387 -26.31 -52.93 18.06
C HIS A 387 -27.10 -53.02 16.75
N ASN A 388 -27.97 -52.03 16.54
CA ASN A 388 -28.73 -51.89 15.29
C ASN A 388 -27.84 -51.21 14.25
N GLU A 389 -27.15 -52.00 13.41
CA GLU A 389 -26.43 -51.49 12.24
C GLU A 389 -27.37 -51.00 11.14
N CYS A 390 -28.61 -51.49 11.13
CA CYS A 390 -29.64 -51.08 10.18
C CYS A 390 -30.38 -49.80 10.60
N PRO A 391 -30.84 -48.98 9.63
CA PRO A 391 -31.70 -47.82 9.91
C PRO A 391 -32.97 -48.18 10.68
N ALA A 392 -33.58 -47.20 11.34
CA ALA A 392 -34.84 -47.41 12.05
C ALA A 392 -35.92 -48.03 11.13
N GLY A 393 -36.64 -49.03 11.63
CA GLY A 393 -37.65 -49.77 10.86
C GLY A 393 -37.11 -50.84 9.88
N HIS A 394 -35.79 -51.05 9.84
CA HIS A 394 -35.16 -52.10 9.03
C HIS A 394 -34.61 -53.22 9.93
N ALA A 395 -34.65 -54.45 9.43
CA ALA A 395 -34.06 -55.62 10.08
C ALA A 395 -32.87 -56.13 9.26
N CYS A 396 -31.83 -56.61 9.94
CA CYS A 396 -30.72 -57.31 9.29
C CYS A 396 -31.18 -58.72 8.91
N VAL A 397 -31.34 -58.98 7.62
CA VAL A 397 -31.79 -60.27 7.07
C VAL A 397 -30.57 -61.04 6.57
N PRO A 398 -30.39 -62.33 6.91
CA PRO A 398 -29.28 -63.13 6.39
C PRO A 398 -29.28 -63.19 4.87
N VAL A 399 -28.11 -62.97 4.26
CA VAL A 399 -27.92 -63.21 2.82
C VAL A 399 -28.05 -64.71 2.57
N LYS A 400 -28.79 -65.07 1.52
CA LYS A 400 -28.98 -66.46 1.14
C LYS A 400 -27.73 -67.01 0.45
N GLU A 401 -27.52 -68.32 0.56
CA GLU A 401 -26.34 -68.98 0.01
C GLU A 401 -26.23 -68.88 -1.52
N ASP A 402 -27.34 -68.71 -2.24
CA ASP A 402 -27.37 -68.45 -3.70
C ASP A 402 -27.00 -67.01 -4.09
N HIS A 403 -27.03 -66.07 -3.15
CA HIS A 403 -26.55 -64.69 -3.31
C HIS A 403 -25.13 -64.46 -2.74
N CYS A 404 -24.50 -65.51 -2.22
CA CYS A 404 -23.08 -65.50 -1.83
C CYS A 404 -22.20 -65.72 -3.08
N PHE A 405 -21.51 -64.69 -3.55
CA PHE A 405 -20.72 -64.79 -4.78
C PHE A 405 -19.34 -65.40 -4.54
N THR A 406 -18.69 -65.10 -3.41
CA THR A 406 -17.50 -65.81 -2.93
C THR A 406 -17.73 -66.29 -1.51
N HIS A 407 -17.69 -67.61 -1.27
CA HIS A 407 -17.89 -68.16 0.07
C HIS A 407 -16.68 -67.88 0.99
N PRO A 408 -16.86 -67.80 2.32
CA PRO A 408 -18.12 -67.97 3.07
C PRO A 408 -18.80 -66.63 3.43
N CYS A 409 -20.13 -66.54 3.25
CA CYS A 409 -20.92 -65.36 3.62
C CYS A 409 -21.67 -65.49 4.97
N ALA A 410 -21.35 -66.50 5.79
CA ALA A 410 -22.15 -66.95 6.93
C ALA A 410 -22.40 -65.94 8.08
N ALA A 411 -21.76 -64.76 8.04
CA ALA A 411 -21.95 -63.68 9.02
C ALA A 411 -22.55 -62.39 8.40
N VAL A 412 -22.87 -62.39 7.11
CA VAL A 412 -23.29 -61.21 6.35
C VAL A 412 -24.81 -61.19 6.13
N GLY A 413 -25.41 -60.04 6.43
CA GLY A 413 -26.82 -59.74 6.18
C GLY A 413 -27.00 -58.44 5.39
N GLU A 414 -28.26 -58.16 5.06
CA GLU A 414 -28.70 -56.94 4.39
C GLU A 414 -29.85 -56.28 5.17
N CYS A 415 -29.84 -54.96 5.26
CA CYS A 415 -30.85 -54.17 5.94
C CYS A 415 -32.10 -53.98 5.07
N TRP A 416 -33.17 -54.73 5.36
CA TRP A 416 -34.44 -54.65 4.64
C TRP A 416 -35.57 -54.07 5.53
N PRO A 417 -36.46 -53.21 5.00
CA PRO A 417 -37.63 -52.72 5.72
C PRO A 417 -38.60 -53.86 6.00
N SER A 418 -39.20 -53.90 7.19
CA SER A 418 -39.97 -55.06 7.67
C SER A 418 -41.28 -55.39 6.92
N ASN A 419 -41.64 -54.65 5.86
CA ASN A 419 -42.94 -54.77 5.19
C ASN A 419 -42.97 -54.41 3.68
N GLN A 420 -41.82 -54.36 2.98
CA GLN A 420 -41.79 -54.11 1.53
C GLN A 420 -41.04 -55.22 0.77
N GLN A 421 -41.54 -55.56 -0.42
CA GLN A 421 -40.81 -56.40 -1.36
C GLN A 421 -39.67 -55.60 -2.01
N PRO A 422 -38.54 -56.26 -2.38
CA PRO A 422 -37.45 -55.60 -3.07
C PRO A 422 -37.91 -55.00 -4.41
N VAL A 423 -37.38 -53.82 -4.74
CA VAL A 423 -37.61 -53.15 -6.03
C VAL A 423 -37.03 -54.03 -7.13
N LYS A 424 -37.90 -54.65 -7.94
CA LYS A 424 -37.50 -55.51 -9.06
C LYS A 424 -37.44 -54.73 -10.37
N THR A 425 -36.32 -54.07 -10.63
CA THR A 425 -36.00 -53.56 -11.97
C THR A 425 -35.54 -54.69 -12.89
N LYS A 426 -36.46 -55.59 -13.26
CA LYS A 426 -36.23 -56.48 -14.41
C LYS A 426 -36.61 -55.74 -15.68
N CYS A 427 -35.63 -55.45 -16.55
CA CYS A 427 -35.91 -55.02 -17.91
C CYS A 427 -36.72 -56.12 -18.60
N ASN A 428 -38.02 -55.90 -18.80
CA ASN A 428 -38.92 -56.95 -19.25
C ASN A 428 -38.86 -57.07 -20.78
N SER A 429 -38.74 -58.29 -21.30
CA SER A 429 -38.43 -58.50 -22.73
C SER A 429 -39.57 -58.13 -23.69
N ASP A 430 -40.81 -57.96 -23.22
CA ASP A 430 -42.01 -57.95 -24.06
C ASP A 430 -42.73 -56.60 -24.23
N SER A 431 -42.03 -55.46 -24.05
CA SER A 431 -42.57 -54.15 -24.46
C SER A 431 -41.83 -53.54 -25.65
N TYR A 432 -42.59 -52.87 -26.52
CA TYR A 432 -42.12 -52.18 -27.73
C TYR A 432 -41.55 -50.77 -27.43
N TYR A 433 -41.61 -50.32 -26.18
CA TYR A 433 -41.15 -49.02 -25.71
C TYR A 433 -40.36 -49.15 -24.40
N GLN A 434 -39.07 -49.46 -24.47
CA GLN A 434 -38.21 -49.44 -23.28
C GLN A 434 -36.76 -49.09 -23.63
N ASP A 435 -36.55 -47.88 -24.16
CA ASP A 435 -35.21 -47.30 -24.37
C ASP A 435 -34.47 -47.00 -23.05
N ASN A 436 -35.18 -47.07 -21.92
CA ASN A 436 -34.76 -46.61 -20.59
C ASN A 436 -34.22 -47.74 -19.68
N CYS A 437 -33.85 -48.89 -20.25
CA CYS A 437 -33.41 -50.07 -19.49
C CYS A 437 -32.33 -50.85 -20.25
N ALA A 438 -31.26 -51.27 -19.57
CA ALA A 438 -30.20 -52.09 -20.16
C ALA A 438 -29.79 -53.25 -19.25
N ASN A 439 -29.66 -54.44 -19.84
CA ASN A 439 -29.11 -55.62 -19.17
C ASN A 439 -27.62 -55.75 -19.53
N ILE A 440 -26.77 -55.85 -18.50
CA ILE A 440 -25.33 -56.12 -18.60
C ILE A 440 -25.06 -57.44 -17.89
N THR A 441 -24.29 -58.33 -18.50
CA THR A 441 -23.73 -59.51 -17.82
C THR A 441 -22.24 -59.30 -17.61
N PHE A 442 -21.81 -59.33 -16.36
CA PHE A 442 -20.40 -59.30 -15.97
C PHE A 442 -19.96 -60.73 -15.66
N THR A 443 -18.89 -61.18 -16.32
CA THR A 443 -18.19 -62.44 -16.02
C THR A 443 -16.94 -62.10 -15.23
N PHE A 444 -16.78 -62.69 -14.04
CA PHE A 444 -15.67 -62.37 -13.13
C PHE A 444 -14.65 -63.50 -13.00
N ASN A 445 -13.39 -63.16 -12.75
CA ASN A 445 -12.39 -64.08 -12.27
C ASN A 445 -12.42 -64.14 -10.73
N LYS A 446 -13.06 -65.19 -10.17
CA LYS A 446 -13.21 -65.35 -8.72
C LYS A 446 -11.89 -65.50 -7.96
N GLU A 447 -10.81 -65.93 -8.60
CA GLU A 447 -9.50 -66.08 -7.95
C GLU A 447 -8.86 -64.72 -7.61
N MET A 448 -9.29 -63.65 -8.29
CA MET A 448 -8.83 -62.28 -8.03
C MET A 448 -9.71 -61.55 -7.00
N MET A 449 -10.71 -62.22 -6.42
CA MET A 449 -11.70 -61.63 -5.53
C MET A 449 -11.46 -61.99 -4.07
N ALA A 450 -11.84 -61.09 -3.16
CA ALA A 450 -11.87 -61.38 -1.74
C ALA A 450 -12.91 -62.48 -1.41
N PRO A 451 -12.71 -63.28 -0.36
CA PRO A 451 -13.73 -64.20 0.16
C PRO A 451 -14.84 -63.43 0.91
N GLY A 452 -16.07 -63.96 0.90
CA GLY A 452 -17.21 -63.40 1.62
C GLY A 452 -17.98 -62.29 0.88
N LEU A 453 -17.77 -62.11 -0.42
CA LEU A 453 -18.48 -61.10 -1.22
C LEU A 453 -19.86 -61.61 -1.62
N THR A 454 -20.88 -60.78 -1.42
CA THR A 454 -22.26 -61.04 -1.86
C THR A 454 -22.52 -60.39 -3.22
N THR A 455 -23.50 -60.89 -3.98
CA THR A 455 -23.93 -60.25 -5.24
C THR A 455 -24.31 -58.79 -5.04
N GLU A 456 -24.92 -58.46 -3.90
CA GLU A 456 -25.37 -57.11 -3.58
C GLU A 456 -24.23 -56.17 -3.18
N HIS A 457 -23.18 -56.67 -2.51
CA HIS A 457 -21.96 -55.89 -2.28
C HIS A 457 -21.30 -55.47 -3.60
N ILE A 458 -21.25 -56.38 -4.57
CA ILE A 458 -20.77 -56.09 -5.94
C ILE A 458 -21.68 -55.05 -6.61
N CYS A 459 -23.00 -55.11 -6.38
CA CYS A 459 -23.94 -54.12 -6.90
C CYS A 459 -23.78 -52.72 -6.27
N SER A 460 -23.51 -52.66 -4.97
CA SER A 460 -23.22 -51.42 -4.24
C SER A 460 -21.98 -50.71 -4.79
N GLU A 461 -20.91 -51.46 -5.05
CA GLU A 461 -19.69 -50.95 -5.66
C GLU A 461 -19.93 -50.41 -7.09
N LEU A 462 -20.78 -51.07 -7.88
CA LEU A 462 -21.21 -50.56 -9.18
C LEU A 462 -22.01 -49.25 -9.06
N ARG A 463 -22.88 -49.10 -8.05
CA ARG A 463 -23.66 -47.87 -7.81
C ARG A 463 -22.81 -46.69 -7.35
N ASN A 464 -21.70 -46.95 -6.67
CA ASN A 464 -20.79 -45.91 -6.16
C ASN A 464 -19.86 -45.33 -7.25
N LEU A 465 -19.92 -45.82 -8.50
CA LEU A 465 -19.13 -45.29 -9.61
C LEU A 465 -19.45 -43.82 -9.89
N ASN A 466 -18.42 -42.97 -9.89
CA ASN A 466 -18.54 -41.52 -10.14
C ASN A 466 -19.26 -41.16 -11.46
N ILE A 467 -19.20 -42.04 -12.46
CA ILE A 467 -19.92 -41.91 -13.73
C ILE A 467 -21.45 -41.88 -13.53
N LEU A 468 -21.98 -42.64 -12.57
CA LEU A 468 -23.40 -42.64 -12.24
C LEU A 468 -23.80 -41.38 -11.47
N LYS A 469 -22.95 -40.93 -10.54
CA LYS A 469 -23.20 -39.72 -9.73
C LYS A 469 -23.37 -38.47 -10.58
N ASN A 470 -22.66 -38.37 -11.71
CA ASN A 470 -22.77 -37.25 -12.64
C ASN A 470 -24.07 -37.28 -13.46
N VAL A 471 -24.48 -38.45 -13.97
CA VAL A 471 -25.72 -38.58 -14.76
C VAL A 471 -26.98 -38.51 -13.88
N SER A 472 -26.88 -38.94 -12.63
CA SER A 472 -27.99 -38.90 -11.67
C SER A 472 -28.22 -37.56 -10.98
N VAL A 473 -27.54 -36.49 -11.39
CA VAL A 473 -27.92 -35.12 -10.99
C VAL A 473 -29.33 -34.79 -11.51
N GLU A 474 -29.64 -35.27 -12.71
CA GLU A 474 -30.91 -35.00 -13.39
C GLU A 474 -31.88 -36.18 -13.27
N TYR A 475 -31.43 -37.40 -13.59
CA TYR A 475 -32.27 -38.60 -13.66
C TYR A 475 -32.17 -39.49 -12.41
N SER A 476 -33.25 -40.16 -12.03
CA SER A 476 -33.23 -41.16 -10.94
C SER A 476 -32.72 -42.50 -11.49
N ILE A 477 -31.59 -43.00 -11.01
CA ILE A 477 -30.93 -44.22 -11.54
C ILE A 477 -31.11 -45.40 -10.58
N TYR A 478 -31.60 -46.52 -11.12
CA TYR A 478 -31.78 -47.79 -10.41
C TYR A 478 -30.86 -48.86 -11.02
N ILE A 479 -30.11 -49.55 -10.15
CA ILE A 479 -29.22 -50.66 -10.53
C ILE A 479 -29.48 -51.85 -9.61
N THR A 480 -29.85 -52.99 -10.19
CA THR A 480 -30.07 -54.26 -9.48
C THR A 480 -29.24 -55.37 -10.07
N CYS A 481 -28.73 -56.26 -9.21
CA CYS A 481 -27.87 -57.35 -9.60
C CYS A 481 -28.46 -58.69 -9.15
N GLU A 482 -28.52 -59.66 -10.06
CA GLU A 482 -28.93 -61.04 -9.78
C GLU A 482 -27.80 -62.00 -10.19
N PRO A 483 -27.49 -63.04 -9.38
CA PRO A 483 -26.50 -64.05 -9.76
C PRO A 483 -27.01 -64.89 -10.93
N SER A 484 -26.12 -65.29 -11.85
CA SER A 484 -26.50 -66.18 -12.95
C SER A 484 -26.79 -67.60 -12.46
N HIS A 485 -27.96 -68.12 -12.82
CA HIS A 485 -28.31 -69.54 -12.59
C HIS A 485 -27.57 -70.51 -13.54
N LEU A 486 -26.91 -70.00 -14.59
CA LEU A 486 -26.23 -70.80 -15.61
C LEU A 486 -24.72 -70.91 -15.37
N ALA A 487 -24.11 -69.88 -14.80
CA ALA A 487 -22.67 -69.79 -14.58
C ALA A 487 -22.37 -69.15 -13.22
N ASN A 488 -21.66 -69.88 -12.35
CA ASN A 488 -21.44 -69.43 -10.97
C ASN A 488 -20.56 -68.16 -10.87
N ASN A 489 -19.87 -67.77 -11.93
CA ASN A 489 -18.97 -66.62 -12.03
C ASN A 489 -19.57 -65.43 -12.81
N GLU A 490 -20.87 -65.46 -13.12
CA GLU A 490 -21.57 -64.39 -13.82
C GLU A 490 -22.60 -63.68 -12.94
N ILE A 491 -22.74 -62.36 -13.11
CA ILE A 491 -23.78 -61.55 -12.49
C ILE A 491 -24.52 -60.78 -13.60
N HIS A 492 -25.85 -60.85 -13.57
CA HIS A 492 -26.72 -60.06 -14.44
C HIS A 492 -27.09 -58.77 -13.71
N VAL A 493 -26.81 -57.64 -14.35
CA VAL A 493 -27.05 -56.29 -13.83
C VAL A 493 -28.06 -55.61 -14.74
N ALA A 494 -29.18 -55.16 -14.16
CA ALA A 494 -30.15 -54.33 -14.86
C ALA A 494 -29.99 -52.88 -14.39
N ILE A 495 -29.82 -51.97 -15.35
CA ILE A 495 -29.74 -50.51 -15.12
C ILE A 495 -30.97 -49.88 -15.77
N SER A 496 -31.68 -49.03 -15.03
CA SER A 496 -32.82 -48.27 -15.53
C SER A 496 -32.86 -46.85 -14.95
N ALA A 497 -33.57 -45.95 -15.63
CA ALA A 497 -33.74 -44.58 -15.21
C ALA A 497 -35.19 -44.10 -15.35
N GLU A 498 -35.63 -43.31 -14.36
CA GLU A 498 -36.93 -42.63 -14.35
C GLU A 498 -36.77 -41.13 -14.67
N ASP A 499 -37.88 -40.47 -14.99
CA ASP A 499 -37.98 -39.04 -15.38
C ASP A 499 -37.23 -38.64 -16.68
N ILE A 500 -37.33 -39.45 -17.74
CA ILE A 500 -36.71 -39.17 -19.05
C ILE A 500 -37.60 -38.27 -19.93
N GLY A 501 -37.05 -37.14 -20.39
CA GLY A 501 -37.63 -36.30 -21.45
C GLY A 501 -37.39 -36.87 -22.84
N GLU A 502 -38.18 -36.46 -23.83
CA GLU A 502 -38.34 -37.18 -25.12
C GLU A 502 -37.08 -37.30 -26.02
N ASP A 503 -35.99 -36.59 -25.73
CA ASP A 503 -34.81 -36.48 -26.62
C ASP A 503 -33.48 -37.08 -26.09
N GLU A 504 -33.39 -37.55 -24.83
CA GLU A 504 -32.13 -38.10 -24.27
C GLU A 504 -32.25 -39.52 -23.68
N ASN A 505 -31.24 -40.36 -23.97
CA ASN A 505 -31.12 -41.71 -23.39
C ASN A 505 -29.88 -41.80 -22.47
N PRO A 506 -30.01 -41.51 -21.16
CA PRO A 506 -28.89 -41.56 -20.22
C PRO A 506 -28.31 -42.97 -20.05
N ILE A 507 -29.12 -44.02 -20.24
CA ILE A 507 -28.71 -45.42 -20.08
C ILE A 507 -27.65 -45.81 -21.12
N LYS A 508 -27.73 -45.28 -22.35
CA LYS A 508 -26.72 -45.53 -23.37
C LYS A 508 -25.35 -44.97 -22.92
N ASP A 509 -25.30 -43.73 -22.48
CA ASP A 509 -24.07 -43.07 -22.01
C ASP A 509 -23.48 -43.76 -20.77
N ILE A 510 -24.30 -44.09 -19.77
CA ILE A 510 -23.91 -44.87 -18.60
C ILE A 510 -23.28 -46.20 -19.02
N THR A 511 -23.93 -46.95 -19.90
CA THR A 511 -23.46 -48.29 -20.27
C THR A 511 -22.24 -48.25 -21.20
N ASP A 512 -22.12 -47.27 -22.10
CA ASP A 512 -20.90 -47.06 -22.91
C ASP A 512 -19.70 -46.71 -22.01
N LYS A 513 -19.90 -45.84 -21.01
CA LYS A 513 -18.87 -45.46 -20.03
C LYS A 513 -18.46 -46.61 -19.10
N ILE A 514 -19.40 -47.47 -18.70
CA ILE A 514 -19.10 -48.68 -17.92
C ILE A 514 -18.26 -49.68 -18.75
N ILE A 515 -18.58 -49.88 -20.04
CA ILE A 515 -17.76 -50.71 -20.94
C ILE A 515 -16.34 -50.13 -21.05
N ASP A 516 -16.20 -48.82 -21.21
CA ASP A 516 -14.90 -48.13 -21.33
C ASP A 516 -14.04 -48.29 -20.06
N LEU A 517 -14.62 -48.07 -18.88
CA LEU A 517 -13.95 -48.28 -17.58
C LEU A 517 -13.39 -49.70 -17.44
N VAL A 518 -14.20 -50.72 -17.74
CA VAL A 518 -13.76 -52.12 -17.63
C VAL A 518 -12.72 -52.46 -18.70
N SER A 519 -12.92 -51.99 -19.93
CA SER A 519 -12.03 -52.31 -21.07
C SER A 519 -10.63 -51.72 -20.89
N LYS A 520 -10.53 -50.52 -20.30
CA LYS A 520 -9.24 -49.87 -19.98
C LYS A 520 -8.60 -50.37 -18.68
N ARG A 521 -9.38 -51.00 -17.80
CA ARG A 521 -9.05 -51.24 -16.38
C ARG A 521 -8.69 -49.97 -15.61
N ASP A 522 -9.22 -48.82 -16.06
CA ASP A 522 -8.97 -47.52 -15.44
C ASP A 522 -9.84 -47.35 -14.19
N GLY A 523 -9.36 -47.86 -13.06
CA GLY A 523 -9.99 -47.65 -11.76
C GLY A 523 -9.24 -48.29 -10.60
N ASN A 524 -9.16 -47.59 -9.47
CA ASN A 524 -8.58 -48.10 -8.21
C ASN A 524 -9.46 -49.17 -7.52
N ASN A 525 -10.53 -49.65 -8.16
CA ASN A 525 -11.45 -50.63 -7.58
C ASN A 525 -11.05 -52.06 -8.01
N THR A 526 -10.69 -52.89 -7.03
CA THR A 526 -10.29 -54.29 -7.22
C THR A 526 -11.38 -55.13 -7.89
N LEU A 527 -12.66 -54.78 -7.70
CA LEU A 527 -13.80 -55.45 -8.33
C LEU A 527 -13.88 -55.25 -9.85
N ILE A 528 -13.50 -54.06 -10.34
CA ILE A 528 -13.46 -53.76 -11.79
C ILE A 528 -12.30 -54.52 -12.44
N ALA A 529 -11.15 -54.59 -11.75
CA ALA A 529 -9.98 -55.33 -12.22
C ALA A 529 -10.21 -56.85 -12.31
N ALA A 530 -11.13 -57.39 -11.50
CA ALA A 530 -11.51 -58.80 -11.50
C ALA A 530 -12.53 -59.18 -12.60
N VAL A 531 -13.01 -58.23 -13.41
CA VAL A 531 -13.91 -58.53 -14.54
C VAL A 531 -13.11 -59.16 -15.68
N ALA A 532 -13.55 -60.35 -16.12
CA ALA A 532 -12.98 -61.08 -17.24
C ALA A 532 -13.68 -60.75 -18.57
N GLU A 533 -15.00 -60.53 -18.55
CA GLU A 533 -15.80 -60.21 -19.74
C GLU A 533 -17.01 -59.35 -19.36
N VAL A 534 -17.45 -58.45 -20.25
CA VAL A 534 -18.70 -57.69 -20.13
C VAL A 534 -19.51 -57.85 -21.40
N ARG A 535 -20.77 -58.28 -21.26
CA ARG A 535 -21.71 -58.44 -22.37
C ARG A 535 -22.93 -57.56 -22.13
N VAL A 536 -23.17 -56.56 -22.99
CA VAL A 536 -24.35 -55.67 -22.88
C VAL A 536 -25.39 -56.06 -23.92
N GLN A 537 -26.60 -56.37 -23.46
CA GLN A 537 -27.74 -56.66 -24.31
C GLN A 537 -28.60 -55.40 -24.49
N ARG A 538 -28.27 -54.58 -25.49
CA ARG A 538 -29.14 -53.50 -25.97
C ARG A 538 -29.99 -54.01 -27.14
N ARG A 539 -31.27 -53.63 -27.21
CA ARG A 539 -32.01 -53.70 -28.48
C ARG A 539 -31.44 -52.64 -29.43
N PRO A 540 -31.24 -52.94 -30.73
CA PRO A 540 -30.76 -51.93 -31.68
C PRO A 540 -31.85 -50.89 -31.90
N VAL A 541 -31.54 -49.63 -31.61
CA VAL A 541 -32.42 -48.49 -31.92
C VAL A 541 -32.56 -48.41 -33.45
N LYS A 542 -33.78 -48.60 -33.95
CA LYS A 542 -34.13 -48.29 -35.35
C LYS A 542 -34.25 -46.78 -35.48
N ASN A 543 -33.11 -46.11 -35.70
CA ASN A 543 -33.10 -44.67 -35.93
C ASN A 543 -34.00 -44.31 -37.12
N LYS A 544 -34.90 -43.35 -36.90
CA LYS A 544 -35.89 -42.87 -37.89
C LYS A 544 -35.26 -42.21 -39.13
N THR A 545 -33.94 -42.00 -39.10
CA THR A 545 -33.15 -41.24 -40.08
C THR A 545 -32.80 -42.01 -41.36
N ASP A 546 -32.89 -43.33 -41.37
CA ASP A 546 -32.47 -44.17 -42.52
C ASP A 546 -33.28 -43.91 -43.81
N PHE A 547 -34.44 -43.27 -43.72
CA PHE A 547 -35.23 -42.86 -44.88
C PHE A 547 -34.78 -41.54 -45.52
N LEU A 548 -34.06 -40.67 -44.79
CA LEU A 548 -33.73 -39.33 -45.31
C LEU A 548 -32.69 -39.40 -46.43
N VAL A 549 -31.68 -40.27 -46.31
CA VAL A 549 -30.60 -40.40 -47.31
C VAL A 549 -31.10 -41.01 -48.64
N PRO A 550 -31.92 -42.09 -48.66
CA PRO A 550 -32.57 -42.57 -49.88
C PRO A 550 -33.60 -41.59 -50.46
N LEU A 551 -34.30 -40.81 -49.62
CA LEU A 551 -35.25 -39.80 -50.11
C LEU A 551 -34.52 -38.62 -50.77
N LEU A 552 -33.43 -38.12 -50.17
CA LEU A 552 -32.63 -37.05 -50.76
C LEU A 552 -31.89 -37.52 -52.03
N SER A 553 -31.40 -38.75 -52.08
CA SER A 553 -30.77 -39.29 -53.30
C SER A 553 -31.78 -39.52 -54.43
N SER A 554 -33.02 -39.97 -54.11
CA SER A 554 -34.10 -40.09 -55.10
C SER A 554 -34.60 -38.72 -55.58
N VAL A 555 -34.73 -37.72 -54.71
CA VAL A 555 -35.08 -36.34 -55.11
C VAL A 555 -33.98 -35.72 -55.99
N LEU A 556 -32.71 -35.89 -55.64
CA LEU A 556 -31.58 -35.39 -56.44
C LEU A 556 -31.46 -36.09 -57.80
N THR A 557 -31.68 -37.40 -57.87
CA THR A 557 -31.65 -38.14 -59.15
C THR A 557 -32.85 -37.77 -60.04
N VAL A 558 -34.06 -37.59 -59.47
CA VAL A 558 -35.22 -37.08 -60.21
C VAL A 558 -34.97 -35.66 -60.72
N ALA A 559 -34.42 -34.76 -59.90
CA ALA A 559 -34.07 -33.41 -60.33
C ALA A 559 -33.02 -33.42 -61.45
N TRP A 560 -32.02 -34.30 -61.38
CA TRP A 560 -31.00 -34.46 -62.42
C TRP A 560 -31.58 -34.99 -63.73
N ILE A 561 -32.50 -35.97 -63.67
CA ILE A 561 -33.27 -36.46 -64.84
C ILE A 561 -34.13 -35.35 -65.43
N CYS A 562 -34.83 -34.54 -64.62
CA CYS A 562 -35.59 -33.38 -65.09
C CYS A 562 -34.68 -32.33 -65.78
N CYS A 563 -33.48 -32.07 -65.26
CA CYS A 563 -32.49 -31.22 -65.93
C CYS A 563 -32.06 -31.81 -67.28
N LEU A 564 -31.75 -33.11 -67.38
CA LEU A 564 -31.43 -33.74 -68.65
C LEU A 564 -32.59 -33.67 -69.66
N VAL A 565 -33.83 -33.92 -69.22
CA VAL A 565 -35.02 -33.83 -70.07
C VAL A 565 -35.25 -32.40 -70.55
N THR A 566 -35.08 -31.38 -69.71
CA THR A 566 -35.24 -29.97 -70.12
C THR A 566 -34.13 -29.52 -71.09
N VAL A 567 -32.89 -29.95 -70.89
CA VAL A 567 -31.77 -29.74 -71.84
C VAL A 567 -32.05 -30.44 -73.17
N PHE A 568 -32.55 -31.67 -73.16
CA PHE A 568 -32.92 -32.40 -74.38
C PHE A 568 -34.08 -31.73 -75.12
N TYR A 569 -35.10 -31.24 -74.39
CA TYR A 569 -36.21 -30.47 -74.95
C TYR A 569 -35.77 -29.12 -75.53
N TRP A 570 -34.78 -28.48 -74.89
CA TRP A 570 -34.16 -27.24 -75.39
C TRP A 570 -33.36 -27.50 -76.67
N CYS A 571 -32.58 -28.59 -76.73
CA CYS A 571 -31.89 -29.03 -77.94
C CYS A 571 -32.85 -29.39 -79.09
N ILE A 572 -34.00 -30.02 -78.79
CA ILE A 572 -35.06 -30.30 -79.79
C ILE A 572 -35.72 -29.00 -80.26
N ARG A 573 -36.03 -28.04 -79.38
CA ARG A 573 -36.54 -26.71 -79.77
C ARG A 573 -35.51 -25.94 -80.61
N LYS A 574 -34.22 -26.03 -80.28
CA LYS A 574 -33.13 -25.38 -81.03
C LYS A 574 -32.90 -26.02 -82.42
N ARG A 575 -33.31 -27.28 -82.64
CA ARG A 575 -33.30 -27.95 -83.96
C ARG A 575 -34.54 -27.68 -84.84
N ARG A 576 -35.46 -26.79 -84.45
CA ARG A 576 -36.67 -26.44 -85.24
C ARG A 576 -36.77 -24.96 -85.66
N LYS A 577 -35.70 -24.18 -85.58
CA LYS A 577 -35.64 -22.82 -86.17
C LYS A 577 -34.30 -22.57 -86.87
N GLN A 578 -34.41 -22.05 -88.10
CA GLN A 578 -33.33 -21.58 -88.99
C GLN A 578 -32.40 -22.65 -89.60
N SER A 579 -32.79 -23.12 -90.78
CA SER A 579 -31.89 -23.33 -91.91
C SER A 579 -32.34 -22.37 -93.03
N SER A 580 -31.48 -21.44 -93.45
CA SER A 580 -31.69 -20.57 -94.62
C SER A 580 -30.43 -19.74 -94.94
N HIS A 581 -29.77 -20.13 -96.03
CA HIS A 581 -28.72 -19.44 -96.81
C HIS A 581 -27.27 -19.30 -96.30
N THR A 582 -26.37 -19.56 -97.27
CA THR A 582 -24.90 -19.74 -97.26
C THR A 582 -24.30 -19.18 -98.57
N HIS A 583 -22.98 -19.38 -98.78
CA HIS A 583 -22.14 -19.04 -99.95
C HIS A 583 -21.48 -17.64 -99.88
N THR A 584 -20.20 -17.42 -100.24
CA THR A 584 -19.13 -18.21 -100.91
C THR A 584 -17.75 -18.00 -100.21
N ALA A 585 -16.63 -18.69 -100.50
CA ALA A 585 -16.28 -20.06 -100.93
C ALA A 585 -14.72 -20.14 -101.12
N SER A 586 -14.14 -21.36 -101.21
CA SER A 586 -13.03 -21.79 -102.11
C SER A 586 -11.66 -21.07 -102.09
N ASP A 587 -10.47 -21.70 -102.15
CA ASP A 587 -10.08 -23.14 -102.10
C ASP A 587 -8.58 -23.28 -101.72
N ASP A 588 -8.29 -24.31 -100.92
CA ASP A 588 -7.34 -25.41 -101.16
C ASP A 588 -5.87 -25.23 -101.69
N ASN A 589 -4.96 -25.85 -100.92
CA ASN A 589 -3.85 -26.75 -101.35
C ASN A 589 -2.46 -26.27 -101.86
N THR A 590 -1.43 -27.01 -101.37
CA THR A 590 -0.08 -27.32 -101.92
C THR A 590 1.23 -26.50 -101.62
N THR A 591 2.19 -27.26 -101.05
CA THR A 591 3.66 -27.32 -101.33
C THR A 591 4.69 -26.23 -100.95
N ASN A 592 5.58 -26.63 -100.04
CA ASN A 592 7.06 -26.58 -100.08
C ASN A 592 7.89 -25.27 -99.99
N ASN A 593 8.90 -25.36 -99.09
CA ASN A 593 10.23 -24.71 -99.09
C ASN A 593 10.34 -23.21 -98.70
N VAL A 594 11.34 -22.73 -97.94
CA VAL A 594 12.40 -23.35 -97.08
C VAL A 594 13.02 -22.22 -96.21
N ARG A 595 13.93 -22.55 -95.27
CA ARG A 595 14.99 -21.70 -94.64
C ARG A 595 14.68 -21.13 -93.23
N GLU A 596 15.15 -21.77 -92.15
CA GLU A 596 16.44 -21.60 -91.39
C GLU A 596 16.36 -20.51 -90.27
N GLN A 597 16.93 -20.62 -89.04
CA GLN A 597 17.89 -21.58 -88.45
C GLN A 597 17.54 -22.14 -87.03
N LEU A 598 18.35 -21.90 -85.97
CA LEU A 598 18.86 -22.93 -85.02
C LEU A 598 19.20 -22.37 -83.59
N ASN A 599 19.46 -23.15 -82.51
CA ASN A 599 19.30 -24.59 -82.25
C ASN A 599 19.13 -24.93 -80.73
N GLN A 600 18.59 -26.13 -80.49
CA GLN A 600 18.66 -27.09 -79.37
C GLN A 600 19.91 -27.11 -78.45
N ILE A 601 19.77 -27.60 -77.19
CA ILE A 601 20.55 -28.75 -76.62
C ILE A 601 19.86 -29.35 -75.35
N LYS A 602 20.47 -30.31 -74.62
CA LYS A 602 19.84 -31.62 -74.30
C LYS A 602 20.49 -32.39 -73.11
N ASN A 603 19.70 -33.22 -72.40
CA ASN A 603 20.16 -34.28 -71.45
C ASN A 603 21.15 -35.27 -72.13
N PRO A 604 22.10 -35.98 -71.44
CA PRO A 604 21.78 -36.97 -70.36
C PRO A 604 22.92 -37.48 -69.36
N ILE A 605 22.55 -38.43 -68.46
CA ILE A 605 23.31 -39.64 -67.96
C ILE A 605 24.45 -39.61 -66.86
N GLU A 606 24.30 -40.54 -65.88
CA GLU A 606 25.23 -41.31 -64.99
C GLU A 606 26.05 -40.77 -63.76
N LYS A 607 26.51 -41.76 -62.94
CA LYS A 607 27.05 -41.77 -61.54
C LYS A 607 28.51 -41.23 -61.43
N HIS A 608 29.08 -40.84 -60.28
CA HIS A 608 29.28 -41.61 -59.02
C HIS A 608 29.82 -40.78 -57.81
N SER A 609 29.47 -41.22 -56.58
CA SER A 609 30.25 -41.18 -55.31
C SER A 609 30.33 -39.96 -54.34
N ALA A 610 29.98 -40.26 -53.06
CA ALA A 610 30.60 -39.88 -51.77
C ALA A 610 30.23 -38.58 -50.95
N ASN A 611 29.38 -38.79 -49.93
CA ASN A 611 29.56 -38.51 -48.48
C ASN A 611 29.48 -37.09 -47.80
N THR A 612 28.44 -36.96 -46.96
CA THR A 612 28.34 -36.37 -45.57
C THR A 612 28.40 -34.86 -45.25
N VAL A 613 27.23 -34.29 -44.81
CA VAL A 613 26.95 -33.67 -43.46
C VAL A 613 27.64 -32.31 -43.08
N PRO A 614 27.03 -31.35 -42.31
CA PRO A 614 25.62 -30.88 -42.16
C PRO A 614 25.48 -29.32 -41.86
N ILE A 615 24.35 -28.89 -41.26
CA ILE A 615 24.16 -27.78 -40.26
C ILE A 615 23.72 -26.32 -40.65
N LYS A 616 22.56 -25.94 -40.06
CA LYS A 616 22.01 -24.67 -39.49
C LYS A 616 21.83 -23.34 -40.25
N ASP A 617 20.56 -22.88 -40.19
CA ASP A 617 20.02 -21.64 -39.60
C ASP A 617 20.72 -20.28 -39.78
N TYR A 618 19.99 -19.28 -40.32
CA TYR A 618 19.57 -18.09 -39.56
C TYR A 618 18.37 -17.35 -40.18
N GLU A 619 17.73 -16.49 -39.39
CA GLU A 619 16.44 -15.83 -39.65
C GLU A 619 16.51 -14.61 -40.61
N ASN A 620 15.34 -14.16 -41.15
CA ASN A 620 14.59 -12.98 -40.66
C ASN A 620 13.82 -12.17 -41.76
N LYS A 621 12.73 -11.50 -41.34
CA LYS A 621 12.10 -10.23 -41.81
C LYS A 621 10.78 -10.24 -42.61
N ASN A 622 9.74 -9.78 -41.88
CA ASN A 622 8.73 -8.75 -42.25
C ASN A 622 7.65 -9.13 -43.32
N SER A 623 6.44 -8.57 -43.37
CA SER A 623 6.03 -7.19 -43.03
C SER A 623 4.50 -6.93 -43.04
N LYS A 624 4.04 -5.79 -42.46
CA LYS A 624 2.87 -4.94 -42.86
C LYS A 624 1.43 -5.50 -42.59
N ILE A 625 0.34 -4.71 -42.43
CA ILE A 625 0.06 -3.24 -42.29
C ILE A 625 -1.36 -3.00 -41.74
N ALA A 626 -1.59 -1.90 -40.99
CA ALA A 626 -2.74 -0.94 -41.04
C ALA A 626 -2.70 -0.02 -39.77
N LYS A 627 -2.63 1.33 -39.75
CA LYS A 627 -3.26 2.45 -40.50
C LYS A 627 -4.79 2.54 -40.30
N ILE A 628 -5.47 3.66 -40.00
CA ILE A 628 -5.22 5.14 -39.93
C ILE A 628 -6.35 5.72 -39.01
N ARG A 629 -6.24 6.85 -38.26
CA ARG A 629 -6.66 8.24 -38.64
C ARG A 629 -6.50 9.21 -37.43
N THR A 630 -5.47 10.07 -37.31
CA THR A 630 -5.16 11.43 -37.87
C THR A 630 -5.42 12.60 -36.91
N HIS A 631 -4.35 13.39 -36.63
CA HIS A 631 -4.18 14.87 -36.70
C HIS A 631 -5.15 15.81 -35.93
N ASN A 632 -4.78 17.02 -35.46
CA ASN A 632 -3.52 17.79 -35.27
C ASN A 632 -3.83 18.92 -34.22
N SER A 633 -2.99 19.84 -33.74
CA SER A 633 -1.68 20.44 -34.09
C SER A 633 -1.12 21.11 -32.80
N GLU A 634 0.10 20.87 -32.32
CA GLU A 634 1.42 21.47 -32.69
C GLU A 634 1.82 22.71 -31.85
N VAL A 635 3.14 22.99 -31.86
CA VAL A 635 4.03 23.79 -30.98
C VAL A 635 4.71 22.90 -29.92
N GLU A 636 5.79 22.18 -30.28
CA GLU A 636 7.20 22.64 -30.42
C GLU A 636 7.75 23.14 -29.06
N GLU A 637 8.49 22.31 -28.32
CA GLU A 637 9.88 21.85 -28.50
C GLU A 637 10.83 22.67 -27.61
N ASP A 638 11.40 22.02 -26.60
CA ASP A 638 12.87 21.92 -26.50
C ASP A 638 13.25 20.70 -25.62
N ASP A 639 14.44 20.15 -25.88
CA ASP A 639 14.81 18.77 -25.54
C ASP A 639 16.02 18.69 -24.58
N MET A 640 16.34 17.46 -24.14
CA MET A 640 17.53 17.06 -23.35
C MET A 640 17.54 17.47 -21.86
N ASP A 641 18.05 16.69 -20.91
CA ASP A 641 18.87 15.48 -21.04
C ASP A 641 18.55 14.42 -19.95
N LYS A 642 19.02 13.19 -20.18
CA LYS A 642 18.58 11.97 -19.53
C LYS A 642 19.73 11.28 -18.80
N HIS A 643 19.59 11.07 -17.49
CA HIS A 643 20.44 10.11 -16.77
C HIS A 643 19.59 9.04 -16.08
N GLN A 644 19.85 7.78 -16.43
CA GLN A 644 19.22 6.60 -15.84
C GLN A 644 20.08 6.07 -14.69
N GLN A 645 19.46 5.80 -13.54
CA GLN A 645 19.90 4.70 -12.69
C GLN A 645 18.71 3.81 -12.32
N LYS A 646 18.78 2.55 -12.77
CA LYS A 646 17.92 1.46 -12.27
C LYS A 646 18.57 0.85 -11.04
N ALA A 647 17.91 0.94 -9.88
CA ALA A 647 18.16 0.05 -8.76
C ALA A 647 16.94 -0.86 -8.53
N ARG A 648 17.18 -2.07 -8.04
CA ARG A 648 16.22 -3.19 -8.08
C ARG A 648 15.27 -3.15 -6.88
N PHE A 649 14.05 -3.65 -7.07
CA PHE A 649 13.18 -4.08 -5.97
C PHE A 649 13.90 -5.13 -5.10
N ALA A 650 13.83 -4.96 -3.78
CA ALA A 650 14.15 -5.97 -2.78
C ALA A 650 12.94 -6.18 -1.87
N LYS A 651 12.68 -7.43 -1.48
CA LYS A 651 11.56 -7.78 -0.57
C LYS A 651 11.83 -7.29 0.86
N GLN A 652 10.75 -6.94 1.56
CA GLN A 652 10.73 -6.76 3.01
C GLN A 652 11.14 -8.05 3.74
N PRO A 653 11.80 -7.94 4.90
CA PRO A 653 11.63 -8.85 6.02
C PRO A 653 10.60 -8.27 7.00
N ALA A 654 9.69 -9.11 7.49
CA ALA A 654 8.88 -8.79 8.66
C ALA A 654 9.76 -8.90 9.92
N TYR A 655 9.61 -7.99 10.88
CA TYR A 655 10.30 -8.05 12.17
C TYR A 655 9.33 -8.06 13.34
N THR A 656 9.74 -8.79 14.37
CA THR A 656 8.95 -9.20 15.53
C THR A 656 8.94 -8.16 16.63
N LEU A 657 7.82 -8.09 17.36
CA LEU A 657 7.75 -7.44 18.67
C LEU A 657 8.84 -7.97 19.59
N VAL A 658 9.50 -7.07 20.33
CA VAL A 658 10.50 -7.42 21.35
C VAL A 658 9.84 -7.27 22.72
N ASP A 659 9.53 -8.40 23.35
CA ASP A 659 9.13 -8.43 24.76
C ASP A 659 10.28 -7.97 25.67
N ARG A 660 9.93 -7.31 26.78
CA ARG A 660 10.87 -6.74 27.75
C ARG A 660 10.66 -7.35 29.12
N ASP A 661 11.53 -8.30 29.49
CA ASP A 661 11.54 -8.92 30.81
C ASP A 661 12.06 -7.98 31.92
N GLU A 662 11.51 -8.14 33.13
CA GLU A 662 11.92 -7.43 34.36
C GLU A 662 12.79 -8.30 35.28
N LYS A 663 13.91 -7.76 35.81
CA LYS A 663 14.33 -8.04 37.21
C LYS A 663 15.33 -7.01 37.80
N PRO A 664 15.34 -6.74 39.13
CA PRO A 664 16.11 -5.65 39.74
C PRO A 664 17.27 -6.16 40.66
N PRO A 665 17.80 -5.42 41.66
CA PRO A 665 19.05 -4.66 41.48
C PRO A 665 20.16 -4.98 42.52
N ASN A 666 21.44 -4.67 42.19
CA ASN A 666 22.44 -4.18 43.16
C ASN A 666 23.83 -3.91 42.53
N SER A 667 24.33 -2.66 42.65
CA SER A 667 25.72 -2.26 43.02
C SER A 667 26.09 -0.87 42.46
N THR A 668 26.88 -0.12 43.21
CA THR A 668 27.31 1.27 42.95
C THR A 668 28.85 1.37 43.13
N PRO A 669 29.52 2.51 42.87
CA PRO A 669 29.88 2.95 41.51
C PRO A 669 31.37 3.30 41.35
N THR A 670 31.89 3.32 40.13
CA THR A 670 33.22 3.90 39.81
C THR A 670 33.11 4.97 38.72
N LYS A 671 33.77 6.12 38.95
CA LYS A 671 33.66 7.34 38.14
C LYS A 671 34.60 7.32 36.94
N HIS A 672 34.18 7.91 35.82
CA HIS A 672 34.97 8.89 35.05
C HIS A 672 34.02 9.90 34.35
N PRO A 673 34.48 11.11 33.97
CA PRO A 673 33.62 12.29 33.86
C PRO A 673 33.22 12.70 32.42
N ASN A 674 32.49 13.82 32.34
CA ASN A 674 32.03 14.54 31.14
C ASN A 674 30.79 13.97 30.44
N TRP A 675 29.66 14.10 31.12
CA TRP A 675 28.36 14.28 30.46
C TRP A 675 27.69 15.52 31.05
N THR A 676 27.68 16.62 30.30
CA THR A 676 26.81 17.76 30.58
C THR A 676 25.43 17.44 30.01
N ASN A 677 24.44 17.23 30.88
CA ASN A 677 23.04 17.32 30.45
C ASN A 677 22.81 18.76 29.95
N LYS A 678 22.51 18.94 28.67
CA LYS A 678 21.99 20.23 28.17
C LYS A 678 20.60 20.41 28.78
N GLN A 679 20.52 21.28 29.77
CA GLN A 679 19.28 21.83 30.28
C GLN A 679 18.73 22.81 29.23
N ASP A 680 17.40 22.86 29.06
CA ASP A 680 16.73 23.69 28.05
C ASP A 680 17.04 25.18 28.32
N ASN A 681 17.76 25.83 27.39
CA ASN A 681 18.29 27.18 27.58
C ASN A 681 17.26 28.25 27.15
N ARG A 682 16.08 28.22 27.80
CA ARG A 682 15.12 29.32 27.79
C ARG A 682 15.09 29.97 29.18
N ASP A 683 16.06 30.84 29.43
CA ASP A 683 16.03 31.90 30.46
C ASP A 683 17.37 32.68 30.44
N LEU A 684 17.42 33.85 29.79
CA LEU A 684 18.53 34.80 29.96
C LEU A 684 18.16 36.28 29.75
N GLU A 685 16.91 36.67 30.08
CA GLU A 685 16.48 38.08 30.17
C GLU A 685 15.64 38.38 31.43
N SER A 686 16.17 38.16 32.65
CA SER A 686 15.57 38.72 33.87
C SER A 686 16.50 38.79 35.10
N ALA A 687 17.69 39.38 34.99
CA ALA A 687 18.59 39.54 36.16
C ALA A 687 19.59 40.72 36.13
N GLN A 688 19.25 41.87 35.51
CA GLN A 688 20.11 43.08 35.59
C GLN A 688 19.33 44.39 35.84
N SER A 689 18.75 44.52 37.04
CA SER A 689 18.51 45.86 37.61
C SER A 689 18.45 45.83 39.14
N LEU A 690 19.57 46.14 39.81
CA LEU A 690 19.60 47.01 40.99
C LEU A 690 21.05 47.33 41.40
N ASN A 691 21.37 48.62 41.43
CA ASN A 691 22.67 49.14 41.82
C ASN A 691 22.99 48.86 43.30
N ARG A 692 24.23 48.43 43.58
CA ARG A 692 24.93 48.85 44.80
C ARG A 692 26.42 49.07 44.53
N MET A 693 26.81 50.34 44.53
CA MET A 693 28.21 50.75 44.63
C MET A 693 28.78 50.33 45.99
N GLU A 694 29.96 49.71 46.01
CA GLU A 694 30.90 49.87 47.13
C GLU A 694 32.30 50.15 46.55
N TYR A 695 32.83 51.33 46.89
CA TYR A 695 34.21 51.72 46.63
C TYR A 695 35.11 51.10 47.71
N ILE A 696 36.22 50.46 47.32
CA ILE A 696 37.46 50.46 48.11
C ILE A 696 38.65 50.70 47.16
N VAL A 697 39.61 51.47 47.67
CA VAL A 697 40.85 51.99 47.04
C VAL A 697 41.76 50.89 46.50
#